data_AF-A0A7S7W0W3-F1
#
_entry.id   AF-A0A7S7W0W3-F1
#
_cell.length_a   1.000
_cell.length_b   1.000
_cell.length_c   1.000
_cell.angle_alpha   90.00
_cell.angle_beta   90.00
_cell.angle_gamma   90.00
#
_symmetry.space_group_name_H-M   'P 1'
#
loop_
_entity.id
_entity.type
_entity.pdbx_description
1 polymer ?
#
loop_
_entity_poly.entity_id
_entity_poly.type
_entity_poly.pdbx_seq_one_letter_code
_entity_poly.pdbx_strand_id
1 'polypeptide(L)'
;MDESKLFDRVILKILNGVQVGAEVSLVPGEYSIGSGNDDDIQLIDVSLQSGQARLRIAPGKIEIAGGSGGVTVGGSTDIAAGSEWHDVEPLDIITVGMMRLVLAPPNANWTTLIEQNEPKSEVRKSGLSAFVAALPSALKLNGRTVRLAMPVAALLGVIGIGVAYLAFGSRERSVPRVEQADTERVARAALDQFPFGRAVALKREVDGTVFASGFVKDGFERRALVAAVDKTGAQVYFRLGVLEALRSEIEGLIKSEKMPVSYTLSPNGELTLDGVVLNEEAARQFVEKLRGSIAGLNAVESRIRTGRTLLDDVQKIARTAQIDQFVLLRLDGELIEASGILPIEKIDSWVGFLTSYSRRVSKDIPLRSFVQLQKPDGTLVGAATLPVTLGAQGGDRTLDRDKLLQGQYRIDDLFAGASPQVADAKPTGSVRAAASSLMAPRVSADPLRLAERANELLAGWRRGADDATARDFEFLLQQRLAIARRGNADEQTDRDKAVEKYMPLLATGNLQGIANACRVGSRLTTENLPTAIFWLDLLSISNSYSLTEFAQEDQAFILEAALDPRLATECLARIPGDIAPISLYLSEAPRNPDFIRFLLRDFRPYALDVSGASVVGSRYVQTRSGERMREGGAPDGASRLALVGELGSVIQQKNGYATVIYAQQLNWLNQR
;
A
#
# COMPACT_ATOMS: atom_id res chain seq x y z
N MET A 1 -25.53 -52.55 -11.00
CA MET A 1 -25.57 -51.12 -11.37
C MET A 1 -26.84 -50.61 -10.72
N ASP A 2 -26.68 -49.77 -9.70
CA ASP A 2 -27.77 -49.33 -8.84
C ASP A 2 -28.50 -48.16 -9.54
N GLU A 3 -29.74 -48.37 -9.98
CA GLU A 3 -30.55 -47.36 -10.68
C GLU A 3 -30.85 -46.11 -9.82
N SER A 4 -30.53 -46.15 -8.52
CA SER A 4 -30.82 -45.09 -7.55
C SER A 4 -29.86 -43.88 -7.55
N LYS A 5 -28.94 -43.75 -8.52
CA LYS A 5 -28.01 -42.60 -8.62
C LYS A 5 -28.03 -41.85 -9.95
N LEU A 6 -29.07 -42.01 -10.76
CA LEU A 6 -29.26 -41.15 -11.93
C LEU A 6 -29.79 -39.79 -11.44
N PHE A 7 -29.06 -38.72 -11.75
CA PHE A 7 -29.52 -37.37 -11.49
C PHE A 7 -30.34 -36.87 -12.69
N ASP A 8 -31.55 -36.37 -12.40
CA ASP A 8 -32.46 -35.82 -13.41
C ASP A 8 -32.28 -34.31 -13.61
N ARG A 9 -31.34 -33.70 -12.89
CA ARG A 9 -31.05 -32.27 -12.95
C ARG A 9 -29.58 -32.03 -12.66
N VAL A 10 -28.99 -31.05 -13.34
CA VAL A 10 -27.61 -30.60 -13.15
C VAL A 10 -27.62 -29.12 -12.83
N ILE A 11 -26.71 -28.66 -11.98
CA ILE A 11 -26.47 -27.24 -11.72
C ILE A 11 -25.18 -26.87 -12.44
N LEU A 12 -25.24 -25.83 -13.28
CA LEU A 12 -24.10 -25.12 -13.82
C LEU A 12 -23.79 -23.95 -12.89
N LYS A 13 -22.54 -23.84 -12.45
CA LYS A 13 -22.05 -22.73 -11.64
C LYS A 13 -20.88 -22.03 -12.31
N ILE A 14 -20.92 -20.70 -12.35
CA ILE A 14 -19.86 -19.88 -12.94
C ILE A 14 -18.84 -19.52 -11.85
N LEU A 15 -17.55 -19.86 -12.09
CA LEU A 15 -16.48 -19.71 -11.11
C LEU A 15 -15.69 -18.40 -11.23
N ASN A 16 -15.71 -17.75 -12.40
CA ASN A 16 -15.03 -16.48 -12.63
C ASN A 16 -15.77 -15.61 -13.67
N GLY A 17 -15.30 -14.37 -13.84
CA GLY A 17 -15.90 -13.41 -14.78
C GLY A 17 -17.01 -12.56 -14.16
N VAL A 18 -17.68 -11.77 -14.99
CA VAL A 18 -18.72 -10.80 -14.54
C VAL A 18 -19.98 -11.46 -13.99
N GLN A 19 -20.20 -12.74 -14.33
CA GLN A 19 -21.34 -13.55 -13.85
C GLN A 19 -20.91 -14.57 -12.77
N VAL A 20 -19.79 -14.34 -12.08
CA VAL A 20 -19.31 -15.22 -11.01
C VAL A 20 -20.40 -15.45 -9.95
N GLY A 21 -20.57 -16.72 -9.55
CA GLY A 21 -21.57 -17.12 -8.57
C GLY A 21 -22.98 -17.32 -9.13
N ALA A 22 -23.23 -17.02 -10.41
CA ALA A 22 -24.49 -17.39 -11.04
C ALA A 22 -24.63 -18.92 -11.11
N GLU A 23 -25.85 -19.39 -10.83
CA GLU A 23 -26.22 -20.81 -10.86
C GLU A 23 -27.40 -21.00 -11.80
N VAL A 24 -27.26 -21.92 -12.76
CA VAL A 24 -28.31 -22.26 -13.71
C VAL A 24 -28.61 -23.74 -13.56
N SER A 25 -29.88 -24.08 -13.42
CA SER A 25 -30.26 -25.47 -13.21
C SER A 25 -30.90 -26.06 -14.45
N LEU A 26 -30.22 -27.06 -15.00
CA LEU A 26 -30.45 -27.66 -16.31
C LEU A 26 -31.17 -29.00 -16.14
N VAL A 27 -32.21 -29.20 -16.95
CA VAL A 27 -32.93 -30.47 -17.10
C VAL A 27 -32.35 -31.26 -18.28
N PRO A 28 -32.69 -32.55 -18.48
CA PRO A 28 -32.18 -33.31 -19.61
C PRO A 28 -32.55 -32.65 -20.94
N GLY A 29 -31.56 -32.48 -21.83
CA GLY A 29 -31.68 -31.68 -23.04
C GLY A 29 -30.31 -31.30 -23.62
N GLU A 30 -30.34 -30.63 -24.77
CA GLU A 30 -29.16 -30.01 -25.40
C GLU A 30 -29.23 -28.49 -25.24
N TYR A 31 -28.09 -27.88 -24.95
CA TYR A 31 -27.94 -26.45 -24.70
C TYR A 31 -26.73 -25.91 -25.45
N SER A 32 -26.88 -24.72 -26.03
CA SER A 32 -25.79 -23.92 -26.60
C SER A 32 -25.22 -22.95 -25.56
N ILE A 33 -23.90 -22.81 -25.52
CA ILE A 33 -23.18 -21.91 -24.61
C ILE A 33 -22.35 -20.94 -25.46
N GLY A 34 -22.55 -19.64 -25.28
CA GLY A 34 -21.83 -18.62 -26.03
C GLY A 34 -22.21 -17.20 -25.63
N SER A 35 -21.76 -16.23 -26.43
CA SER A 35 -22.04 -14.80 -26.24
C SER A 35 -23.18 -14.27 -27.11
N GLY A 36 -23.78 -15.12 -27.95
CA GLY A 36 -24.83 -14.72 -28.88
C GLY A 36 -26.22 -14.73 -28.26
N ASN A 37 -27.12 -13.97 -28.89
CA ASN A 37 -28.51 -13.85 -28.44
C ASN A 37 -29.32 -15.14 -28.63
N ASP A 38 -28.87 -16.02 -29.52
CA ASP A 38 -29.51 -17.30 -29.82
C ASP A 38 -28.94 -18.44 -28.95
N ASP A 39 -27.95 -18.17 -28.09
CA ASP A 39 -27.40 -19.16 -27.17
C ASP A 39 -28.34 -19.39 -25.98
N ASP A 40 -28.56 -20.65 -25.60
CA ASP A 40 -29.40 -21.02 -24.45
C ASP A 40 -28.79 -20.54 -23.13
N ILE A 41 -27.47 -20.60 -23.03
CA ILE A 41 -26.68 -20.15 -21.88
C ILE A 41 -25.77 -19.01 -22.34
N GLN A 42 -26.22 -17.78 -22.09
CA GLN A 42 -25.54 -16.56 -22.50
C GLN A 42 -24.51 -16.11 -21.47
N LEU A 43 -23.26 -16.07 -21.91
CA LEU A 43 -22.11 -15.69 -21.10
C LEU A 43 -21.52 -14.37 -21.62
N ILE A 44 -21.30 -13.43 -20.70
CA ILE A 44 -20.76 -12.10 -21.04
C ILE A 44 -19.23 -12.13 -20.92
N ASP A 45 -18.55 -12.53 -21.99
CA ASP A 45 -17.09 -12.51 -22.10
C ASP A 45 -16.65 -12.19 -23.54
N VAL A 46 -15.70 -11.26 -23.68
CA VAL A 46 -15.17 -10.79 -24.98
C VAL A 46 -14.41 -11.87 -25.77
N SER A 47 -13.99 -12.94 -25.09
CA SER A 47 -13.28 -14.08 -25.70
C SER A 47 -14.22 -15.18 -26.21
N LEU A 48 -15.53 -15.10 -25.90
CA LEU A 48 -16.52 -16.09 -26.30
C LEU A 48 -17.15 -15.73 -27.65
N GLN A 49 -17.26 -16.72 -28.52
CA GLN A 49 -18.07 -16.64 -29.72
C GLN A 49 -19.53 -17.05 -29.42
N SER A 50 -20.46 -16.72 -30.31
CA SER A 50 -21.80 -17.29 -30.26
C SER A 50 -21.74 -18.78 -30.59
N GLY A 51 -22.41 -19.61 -29.80
CA GLY A 51 -22.37 -21.07 -29.93
C GLY A 51 -20.98 -21.66 -29.66
N GLN A 52 -20.17 -21.04 -28.81
CA GLN A 52 -18.80 -21.48 -28.49
C GLN A 52 -18.74 -22.97 -28.11
N ALA A 53 -19.68 -23.47 -27.32
CA ALA A 53 -19.76 -24.87 -26.89
C ALA A 53 -21.20 -25.40 -26.91
N ARG A 54 -21.33 -26.72 -26.91
CA ARG A 54 -22.63 -27.40 -26.78
C ARG A 54 -22.58 -28.35 -25.58
N LEU A 55 -23.64 -28.36 -24.80
CA LEU A 55 -23.79 -29.15 -23.58
C LEU A 55 -25.01 -30.05 -23.71
N ARG A 56 -24.87 -31.34 -23.42
CA ARG A 56 -25.97 -32.30 -23.38
C ARG A 56 -26.07 -32.90 -22.00
N ILE A 57 -27.26 -32.80 -21.42
CA ILE A 57 -27.61 -33.40 -20.14
C ILE A 57 -28.53 -34.58 -20.41
N ALA A 58 -28.12 -35.78 -19.97
CA ALA A 58 -28.94 -36.98 -19.97
C ALA A 58 -29.00 -37.57 -18.55
N PRO A 59 -29.94 -38.48 -18.24
CA PRO A 59 -30.01 -39.08 -16.90
C PRO A 59 -28.67 -39.70 -16.50
N GLY A 60 -28.06 -39.14 -15.44
CA GLY A 60 -26.76 -39.59 -14.92
C GLY A 60 -25.53 -39.32 -15.80
N LYS A 61 -25.68 -38.53 -16.87
CA LYS A 61 -24.60 -38.28 -17.84
C LYS A 61 -24.54 -36.81 -18.26
N ILE A 62 -23.34 -36.24 -18.25
CA ILE A 62 -23.05 -34.89 -18.73
C ILE A 62 -22.09 -35.04 -19.90
N GLU A 63 -22.43 -34.50 -21.06
CA GLU A 63 -21.57 -34.52 -22.24
C GLU A 63 -21.36 -33.10 -22.76
N ILE A 64 -20.16 -32.78 -23.24
CA ILE A 64 -19.83 -31.49 -23.85
C ILE A 64 -19.16 -31.70 -25.22
N ALA A 65 -19.45 -30.81 -26.16
CA ALA A 65 -18.81 -30.78 -27.48
C ALA A 65 -18.38 -29.35 -27.82
N GLY A 66 -17.32 -29.21 -28.62
CA GLY A 66 -17.00 -27.91 -29.22
C GLY A 66 -18.10 -27.45 -30.16
N GLY A 67 -18.43 -26.17 -30.09
CA GLY A 67 -19.36 -25.52 -31.01
C GLY A 67 -18.60 -24.77 -32.09
N SER A 68 -18.79 -23.45 -32.18
CA SER A 68 -17.99 -22.57 -33.04
C SER A 68 -16.54 -22.43 -32.57
N GLY A 69 -16.29 -22.69 -31.28
CA GLY A 69 -14.97 -22.63 -30.66
C GLY A 69 -14.63 -23.87 -29.84
N GLY A 70 -13.42 -23.90 -29.28
CA GLY A 70 -12.95 -24.97 -28.42
C GLY A 70 -13.32 -24.76 -26.95
N VAL A 71 -13.27 -25.85 -26.18
CA VAL A 71 -13.41 -25.87 -24.71
C VAL A 71 -12.38 -26.80 -24.09
N THR A 72 -11.94 -26.49 -22.87
CA THR A 72 -11.00 -27.33 -22.13
C THR A 72 -11.69 -27.91 -20.90
N VAL A 73 -11.66 -29.23 -20.70
CA VAL A 73 -12.27 -29.92 -19.55
C VAL A 73 -11.17 -30.44 -18.61
N GLY A 74 -11.36 -30.25 -17.31
CA GLY A 74 -10.44 -30.74 -16.27
C GLY A 74 -9.05 -30.08 -16.29
N GLY A 75 -8.87 -29.03 -17.09
CA GLY A 75 -7.59 -28.33 -17.30
C GLY A 75 -6.60 -29.03 -18.25
N SER A 76 -6.95 -30.18 -18.84
CA SER A 76 -6.04 -30.95 -19.70
C SER A 76 -6.66 -31.48 -20.99
N THR A 77 -7.99 -31.63 -21.04
CA THR A 77 -8.67 -32.19 -22.22
C THR A 77 -9.20 -31.06 -23.10
N ASP A 78 -8.45 -30.72 -24.14
CA ASP A 78 -8.87 -29.74 -25.15
C ASP A 78 -9.81 -30.38 -26.17
N ILE A 79 -11.03 -29.89 -26.22
CA ILE A 79 -12.09 -30.29 -27.14
C ILE A 79 -12.18 -29.23 -28.25
N ALA A 80 -11.81 -29.62 -29.47
CA ALA A 80 -11.78 -28.72 -30.62
C ALA A 80 -13.18 -28.27 -31.06
N ALA A 81 -13.27 -27.13 -31.75
CA ALA A 81 -14.49 -26.67 -32.39
C ALA A 81 -15.09 -27.74 -33.32
N GLY A 82 -16.42 -27.92 -33.26
CA GLY A 82 -17.15 -28.92 -34.04
C GLY A 82 -16.86 -30.38 -33.70
N SER A 83 -16.20 -30.67 -32.57
CA SER A 83 -15.93 -32.05 -32.15
C SER A 83 -17.20 -32.86 -31.87
N GLU A 84 -17.00 -34.17 -31.73
CA GLU A 84 -18.02 -35.06 -31.15
C GLU A 84 -18.20 -34.79 -29.65
N TRP A 85 -19.21 -35.44 -29.07
CA TRP A 85 -19.57 -35.34 -27.65
C TRP A 85 -18.56 -36.09 -26.78
N HIS A 86 -18.15 -35.45 -25.69
CA HIS A 86 -17.25 -36.00 -24.69
C HIS A 86 -17.92 -36.02 -23.32
N ASP A 87 -17.80 -37.15 -22.61
CA ASP A 87 -18.29 -37.29 -21.26
C ASP A 87 -17.51 -36.37 -20.30
N VAL A 88 -18.22 -35.69 -19.40
CA VAL A 88 -17.66 -34.81 -18.37
C VAL A 88 -18.02 -35.37 -17.00
N GLU A 89 -17.04 -35.50 -16.11
CA GLU A 89 -17.31 -35.92 -14.74
C GLU A 89 -17.92 -34.77 -13.93
N PRO A 90 -18.88 -35.04 -13.02
CA PRO A 90 -19.39 -34.02 -12.12
C PRO A 90 -18.27 -33.36 -11.33
N LEU A 91 -18.34 -32.03 -11.19
CA LEU A 91 -17.33 -31.18 -10.55
C LEU A 91 -16.05 -30.92 -11.37
N ASP A 92 -15.93 -31.43 -12.60
CA ASP A 92 -14.85 -31.01 -13.50
C ASP A 92 -14.98 -29.53 -13.89
N ILE A 93 -13.84 -28.84 -13.92
CA ILE A 93 -13.77 -27.45 -14.36
C ILE A 93 -13.71 -27.42 -15.88
N ILE A 94 -14.71 -26.78 -16.48
CA ILE A 94 -14.78 -26.53 -17.92
C ILE A 94 -14.37 -25.08 -18.16
N THR A 95 -13.39 -24.89 -19.04
CA THR A 95 -12.95 -23.58 -19.49
C THR A 95 -13.51 -23.32 -20.89
N VAL A 96 -14.29 -22.25 -21.02
CA VAL A 96 -14.91 -21.79 -22.26
C VAL A 96 -14.43 -20.34 -22.48
N GLY A 97 -13.56 -20.11 -23.47
CA GLY A 97 -12.86 -18.82 -23.59
C GLY A 97 -11.98 -18.55 -22.36
N MET A 98 -12.19 -17.41 -21.68
CA MET A 98 -11.57 -17.09 -20.38
C MET A 98 -12.44 -17.47 -19.17
N MET A 99 -13.68 -17.95 -19.41
CA MET A 99 -14.60 -18.34 -18.35
C MET A 99 -14.38 -19.77 -17.89
N ARG A 100 -14.50 -19.99 -16.58
CA ARG A 100 -14.44 -21.27 -15.89
C ARG A 100 -15.81 -21.54 -15.29
N LEU A 101 -16.39 -22.67 -15.63
CA LEU A 101 -17.67 -23.13 -15.12
C LEU A 101 -17.57 -24.58 -14.66
N VAL A 102 -18.49 -24.99 -13.79
CA VAL A 102 -18.56 -26.36 -13.28
C VAL A 102 -20.00 -26.86 -13.36
N LEU A 103 -20.14 -28.14 -13.68
CA LEU A 103 -21.41 -28.85 -13.72
C LEU A 103 -21.42 -29.96 -12.68
N ALA A 104 -22.46 -30.03 -11.85
CA ALA A 104 -22.65 -31.15 -10.93
C ALA A 104 -24.12 -31.32 -10.55
N PRO A 105 -24.54 -32.52 -10.10
CA PRO A 105 -25.89 -32.71 -9.58
C PRO A 105 -26.12 -31.87 -8.30
N PRO A 106 -27.38 -31.56 -7.93
CA PRO A 106 -27.70 -30.72 -6.78
C PRO A 106 -27.13 -31.19 -5.44
N ASN A 107 -26.87 -32.50 -5.31
CA ASN A 107 -26.32 -33.14 -4.11
C ASN A 107 -24.80 -33.32 -4.14
N ALA A 108 -24.10 -32.77 -5.16
CA ALA A 108 -22.65 -32.83 -5.24
C ALA A 108 -21.99 -32.03 -4.11
N ASN A 109 -20.78 -32.44 -3.71
CA ASN A 109 -20.03 -31.73 -2.69
C ASN A 109 -19.30 -30.50 -3.26
N TRP A 110 -20.03 -29.40 -3.43
CA TRP A 110 -19.50 -28.15 -4.02
C TRP A 110 -18.31 -27.54 -3.26
N THR A 111 -18.05 -27.95 -2.02
CA THR A 111 -16.93 -27.43 -1.23
C THR A 111 -15.56 -27.86 -1.78
N THR A 112 -15.48 -28.95 -2.55
CA THR A 112 -14.21 -29.42 -3.14
C THR A 112 -13.70 -28.49 -4.25
N LEU A 113 -14.55 -27.65 -4.83
CA LEU A 113 -14.17 -26.69 -5.88
C LEU A 113 -13.30 -25.54 -5.34
N ILE A 114 -13.43 -25.23 -4.05
CA ILE A 114 -12.58 -24.23 -3.39
C ILE A 114 -11.12 -24.73 -3.35
N GLU A 115 -10.90 -26.04 -3.32
CA GLU A 115 -9.57 -26.66 -3.28
C GLU A 115 -8.99 -26.95 -4.68
N GLN A 116 -9.83 -27.07 -5.72
CA GLN A 116 -9.40 -27.39 -7.09
C GLN A 116 -9.19 -26.16 -7.99
N ASN A 117 -9.43 -24.95 -7.48
CA ASN A 117 -9.27 -23.73 -8.27
C ASN A 117 -7.79 -23.34 -8.49
N GLU A 118 -6.85 -24.06 -7.85
CA GLU A 118 -5.40 -23.99 -8.13
C GLU A 118 -5.08 -24.60 -9.50
N PRO A 119 -4.42 -23.87 -10.41
CA PRO A 119 -4.09 -24.38 -11.75
C PRO A 119 -3.06 -25.52 -11.65
N LYS A 120 -3.51 -26.76 -11.88
CA LYS A 120 -2.61 -27.90 -12.13
C LYS A 120 -1.79 -27.62 -13.39
N SER A 121 -0.53 -27.20 -13.20
CA SER A 121 0.43 -27.09 -14.29
C SER A 121 0.85 -28.48 -14.75
N GLU A 122 0.29 -28.95 -15.86
CA GLU A 122 0.78 -30.15 -16.54
C GLU A 122 2.16 -29.88 -17.14
N VAL A 123 3.15 -30.58 -16.58
CA VAL A 123 4.49 -30.74 -17.14
C VAL A 123 4.37 -31.44 -18.50
N ARG A 124 4.58 -30.68 -19.56
CA ARG A 124 4.74 -31.16 -20.94
C ARG A 124 5.90 -32.15 -20.99
N LYS A 125 5.61 -33.45 -20.97
CA LYS A 125 6.60 -34.51 -21.23
C LYS A 125 6.99 -34.49 -22.71
N SER A 126 8.01 -33.70 -23.05
CA SER A 126 8.83 -33.99 -24.22
C SER A 126 9.86 -35.06 -23.86
N GLY A 127 9.81 -36.20 -24.55
CA GLY A 127 10.91 -37.15 -24.63
C GLY A 127 10.81 -38.33 -23.68
N LEU A 128 10.38 -39.48 -24.21
CA LEU A 128 10.97 -40.81 -23.99
C LEU A 128 10.23 -41.85 -24.84
N SER A 129 10.43 -41.78 -26.16
CA SER A 129 10.22 -42.91 -27.07
C SER A 129 11.57 -43.62 -27.28
N ALA A 130 12.08 -44.29 -26.26
CA ALA A 130 13.25 -45.18 -26.40
C ALA A 130 13.46 -46.06 -25.17
N PHE A 131 12.47 -46.84 -24.69
CA PHE A 131 12.77 -47.95 -23.76
C PHE A 131 11.64 -48.99 -23.63
N VAL A 132 11.11 -49.50 -24.76
CA VAL A 132 10.51 -50.84 -24.82
C VAL A 132 10.90 -51.49 -26.15
N ALA A 133 12.18 -51.84 -26.26
CA ALA A 133 12.71 -52.70 -27.30
C ALA A 133 13.71 -53.67 -26.66
N ALA A 134 13.21 -54.60 -25.83
CA ALA A 134 13.94 -55.78 -25.40
C ALA A 134 13.02 -56.76 -24.63
N LEU A 135 12.28 -57.61 -25.35
CA LEU A 135 12.10 -59.01 -24.97
C LEU A 135 11.79 -59.85 -26.24
N PRO A 136 12.17 -61.14 -26.24
CA PRO A 136 12.82 -61.77 -27.37
C PRO A 136 11.85 -62.43 -28.34
N SER A 137 12.27 -62.39 -29.58
CA SER A 137 11.85 -63.21 -30.71
C SER A 137 12.05 -64.70 -30.42
N ALA A 138 11.08 -65.36 -29.80
CA ALA A 138 11.05 -66.82 -29.71
C ALA A 138 9.62 -67.34 -29.68
N LEU A 139 8.98 -67.40 -30.85
CA LEU A 139 7.96 -68.40 -31.21
C LEU A 139 7.67 -68.25 -32.72
N LYS A 140 8.51 -68.89 -33.54
CA LYS A 140 8.16 -69.20 -34.93
C LYS A 140 7.11 -70.30 -34.92
N LEU A 141 5.84 -69.91 -34.96
CA LEU A 141 4.75 -70.83 -35.32
C LEU A 141 4.46 -70.67 -36.81
N ASN A 142 4.69 -71.79 -37.50
CA ASN A 142 4.60 -71.96 -38.93
C ASN A 142 3.16 -71.70 -39.42
N GLY A 143 3.03 -70.96 -40.51
CA GLY A 143 1.75 -70.57 -41.08
C GLY A 143 1.03 -71.74 -41.77
N ARG A 144 -0.26 -71.94 -41.46
CA ARG A 144 -1.38 -71.99 -42.45
C ARG A 144 -2.78 -72.27 -41.86
N THR A 145 -3.00 -72.30 -40.55
CA THR A 145 -4.28 -72.80 -39.98
C THR A 145 -4.92 -71.97 -38.85
N VAL A 146 -4.59 -70.69 -38.66
CA VAL A 146 -5.18 -69.87 -37.56
C VAL A 146 -6.00 -68.69 -38.07
N ARG A 147 -6.97 -68.93 -38.96
CA ARG A 147 -7.93 -67.90 -39.42
C ARG A 147 -9.39 -68.14 -39.00
N LEU A 148 -9.66 -69.07 -38.09
CA LEU A 148 -11.04 -69.33 -37.67
C LEU A 148 -11.30 -69.56 -36.16
N ALA A 149 -10.29 -69.51 -35.28
CA ALA A 149 -10.47 -69.85 -33.87
C ALA A 149 -10.23 -68.70 -32.86
N MET A 150 -9.96 -67.47 -33.30
CA MET A 150 -9.69 -66.34 -32.40
C MET A 150 -10.91 -65.62 -31.80
N PRO A 151 -12.12 -65.59 -32.41
CA PRO A 151 -13.23 -64.84 -31.81
C PRO A 151 -13.93 -65.57 -30.65
N VAL A 152 -13.80 -66.91 -30.55
CA VAL A 152 -14.49 -67.70 -29.51
C VAL A 152 -13.71 -67.75 -28.18
N ALA A 153 -12.38 -67.77 -28.24
CA ALA A 153 -11.54 -67.78 -27.02
C ALA A 153 -11.53 -66.43 -26.29
N ALA A 154 -11.65 -65.31 -27.02
CA ALA A 154 -11.77 -63.99 -26.42
C ALA A 154 -13.11 -63.79 -25.70
N LEU A 155 -14.21 -64.34 -26.25
CA LEU A 155 -15.54 -64.24 -25.66
C LEU A 155 -15.66 -65.05 -24.35
N LEU A 156 -15.06 -66.25 -24.29
CA LEU A 156 -15.05 -67.08 -23.08
C LEU A 156 -14.14 -66.52 -21.97
N GLY A 157 -13.06 -65.81 -22.34
CA GLY A 157 -12.21 -65.09 -21.37
C GLY A 157 -12.94 -63.93 -20.68
N VAL A 158 -13.78 -63.18 -21.40
CA VAL A 158 -14.55 -62.06 -20.84
C VAL A 158 -15.69 -62.57 -19.93
N ILE A 159 -16.35 -63.66 -20.29
CA ILE A 159 -17.43 -64.25 -19.49
C ILE A 159 -16.87 -64.90 -18.20
N GLY A 160 -15.72 -65.57 -18.27
CA GLY A 160 -15.07 -66.19 -17.09
C GLY A 160 -14.61 -65.17 -16.04
N ILE A 161 -14.10 -64.01 -16.47
CA ILE A 161 -13.68 -62.93 -15.57
C ILE A 161 -14.89 -62.23 -14.94
N GLY A 162 -16.00 -62.07 -15.67
CA GLY A 162 -17.24 -61.48 -15.14
C GLY A 162 -17.87 -62.31 -14.02
N VAL A 163 -17.86 -63.64 -14.14
CA VAL A 163 -18.43 -64.54 -13.12
C VAL A 163 -17.55 -64.61 -11.86
N ALA A 164 -16.22 -64.57 -12.00
CA ALA A 164 -15.32 -64.54 -10.86
C ALA A 164 -15.41 -63.22 -10.06
N TYR A 165 -15.68 -62.09 -10.73
CA TYR A 165 -15.84 -60.79 -10.07
C TYR A 165 -17.14 -60.70 -9.26
N LEU A 166 -18.23 -61.32 -9.75
CA LEU A 166 -19.52 -61.37 -9.05
C LEU A 166 -19.54 -62.35 -7.87
N ALA A 167 -18.79 -63.46 -7.93
CA ALA A 167 -18.77 -64.46 -6.85
C ALA A 167 -17.91 -64.05 -5.63
N PHE A 168 -16.95 -63.14 -5.80
CA PHE A 168 -16.01 -62.73 -4.74
C PHE A 168 -16.09 -61.24 -4.32
N GLY A 169 -16.86 -60.41 -5.03
CA GLY A 169 -16.88 -58.95 -4.82
C GLY A 169 -17.76 -58.42 -3.67
N SER A 170 -18.63 -59.23 -3.06
CA SER A 170 -19.64 -58.75 -2.11
C SER A 170 -19.51 -59.36 -0.71
N ARG A 171 -18.31 -59.31 -0.13
CA ARG A 171 -18.18 -59.32 1.34
C ARG A 171 -17.90 -57.91 1.79
N GLU A 172 -18.96 -57.19 2.14
CA GLU A 172 -18.87 -55.99 2.97
C GLU A 172 -18.15 -56.38 4.27
N ARG A 173 -16.84 -56.13 4.32
CA ARG A 173 -16.11 -56.12 5.58
C ARG A 173 -16.61 -54.92 6.34
N SER A 174 -17.43 -55.16 7.35
CA SER A 174 -17.74 -54.21 8.40
C SER A 174 -16.41 -53.74 8.97
N VAL A 175 -15.96 -52.54 8.56
CA VAL A 175 -14.76 -51.92 9.13
C VAL A 175 -15.11 -51.65 10.58
N PRO A 176 -14.42 -52.27 11.55
CA PRO A 176 -14.70 -52.01 12.96
C PRO A 176 -14.53 -50.50 13.19
N ARG A 177 -15.57 -49.88 13.72
CA ARG A 177 -15.58 -48.46 14.08
C ARG A 177 -14.53 -48.26 15.18
N VAL A 178 -13.34 -47.83 14.78
CA VAL A 178 -12.25 -47.49 15.69
C VAL A 178 -12.76 -46.37 16.62
N GLU A 179 -12.62 -46.58 17.92
CA GLU A 179 -13.01 -45.61 18.94
C GLU A 179 -12.19 -44.31 18.75
N GLN A 180 -12.82 -43.13 18.84
CA GLN A 180 -12.23 -41.84 18.44
C GLN A 180 -10.90 -41.48 19.16
N ALA A 181 -10.61 -42.06 20.32
CA ALA A 181 -9.33 -41.87 21.01
C ALA A 181 -8.16 -42.58 20.29
N ASP A 182 -8.42 -43.68 19.58
CA ASP A 182 -7.41 -44.45 18.86
C ASP A 182 -7.06 -43.85 17.49
N THR A 183 -7.94 -43.03 16.89
CA THR A 183 -7.74 -42.46 15.54
C THR A 183 -6.44 -41.67 15.41
N GLU A 184 -6.13 -40.81 16.38
CA GLU A 184 -4.91 -39.99 16.36
C GLU A 184 -3.65 -40.83 16.56
N ARG A 185 -3.68 -41.82 17.46
CA ARG A 185 -2.53 -42.70 17.71
C ARG A 185 -2.22 -43.58 16.50
N VAL A 186 -3.26 -44.13 15.87
CA VAL A 186 -3.15 -44.95 14.66
C VAL A 186 -2.66 -44.11 13.48
N ALA A 187 -3.22 -42.90 13.28
CA ALA A 187 -2.76 -41.98 12.25
C ALA A 187 -1.30 -41.56 12.46
N ARG A 188 -0.90 -41.23 13.70
CA ARG A 188 0.49 -40.90 14.03
C ARG A 188 1.44 -42.06 13.70
N ALA A 189 1.08 -43.28 14.09
CA ALA A 189 1.88 -44.47 13.80
C ALA A 189 2.02 -44.73 12.28
N ALA A 190 1.01 -44.39 11.48
CA ALA A 190 1.09 -44.46 10.02
C ALA A 190 2.00 -43.37 9.41
N LEU A 191 1.90 -42.13 9.90
CA LEU A 191 2.75 -41.01 9.45
C LEU A 191 4.22 -41.24 9.81
N ASP A 192 4.51 -41.77 11.00
CA ASP A 192 5.88 -41.98 11.49
C ASP A 192 6.66 -43.08 10.73
N GLN A 193 5.99 -43.87 9.89
CA GLN A 193 6.62 -44.80 8.94
C GLN A 193 7.48 -44.07 7.90
N PHE A 194 7.20 -42.79 7.66
CA PHE A 194 7.92 -41.95 6.72
C PHE A 194 8.79 -40.93 7.47
N PRO A 195 10.07 -40.73 7.10
CA PRO A 195 10.90 -39.70 7.70
C PRO A 195 10.28 -38.29 7.63
N PHE A 196 9.61 -37.97 6.51
CA PHE A 196 8.91 -36.71 6.28
C PHE A 196 7.54 -36.62 6.99
N GLY A 197 6.93 -37.75 7.35
CA GLY A 197 5.65 -37.75 8.08
C GLY A 197 5.79 -37.30 9.54
N ARG A 198 6.99 -37.38 10.12
CA ARG A 198 7.28 -36.93 11.49
C ARG A 198 7.14 -35.42 11.68
N ALA A 199 7.34 -34.64 10.61
CA ALA A 199 7.18 -33.19 10.64
C ALA A 199 5.71 -32.74 10.53
N VAL A 200 4.79 -33.66 10.21
CA VAL A 200 3.36 -33.36 10.09
C VAL A 200 2.71 -33.34 11.48
N ALA A 201 2.17 -32.19 11.86
CA ALA A 201 1.41 -32.04 13.09
C ALA A 201 0.03 -32.69 12.94
N LEU A 202 -0.40 -33.41 13.98
CA LEU A 202 -1.78 -33.87 14.11
C LEU A 202 -2.42 -32.99 15.17
N LYS A 203 -3.57 -32.41 14.85
CA LYS A 203 -4.35 -31.60 15.78
C LYS A 203 -5.78 -32.10 15.78
N ARG A 204 -6.31 -32.34 16.98
CA ARG A 204 -7.72 -32.63 17.19
C ARG A 204 -8.47 -31.33 17.45
N GLU A 205 -9.53 -31.08 16.69
CA GLU A 205 -10.46 -29.99 16.95
C GLU A 205 -11.53 -30.38 17.98
N VAL A 206 -12.31 -29.39 18.43
CA VAL A 206 -13.28 -29.54 19.54
C VAL A 206 -14.41 -30.51 19.18
N ASP A 207 -14.71 -30.65 17.89
CA ASP A 207 -15.70 -31.59 17.33
C ASP A 207 -15.19 -33.04 17.26
N GLY A 208 -13.93 -33.29 17.63
CA GLY A 208 -13.27 -34.59 17.55
C GLY A 208 -12.66 -34.90 16.20
N THR A 209 -12.74 -33.99 15.22
CA THR A 209 -12.11 -34.14 13.91
C THR A 209 -10.59 -34.01 14.04
N VAL A 210 -9.85 -34.92 13.40
CA VAL A 210 -8.39 -34.93 13.40
C VAL A 210 -7.87 -34.36 12.09
N PHE A 211 -7.04 -33.32 12.18
CA PHE A 211 -6.35 -32.70 11.05
C PHE A 211 -4.87 -33.04 11.05
N ALA A 212 -4.34 -33.44 9.90
CA ALA A 212 -2.91 -33.56 9.63
C ALA A 212 -2.44 -32.33 8.85
N SER A 213 -1.68 -31.45 9.49
CA SER A 213 -1.19 -30.20 8.92
C SER A 213 0.34 -30.17 8.88
N GLY A 214 0.91 -29.71 7.78
CA GLY A 214 2.35 -29.58 7.62
C GLY A 214 2.76 -29.39 6.18
N PHE A 215 4.05 -29.54 5.91
CA PHE A 215 4.62 -29.38 4.58
C PHE A 215 5.37 -30.65 4.18
N VAL A 216 5.26 -30.99 2.90
CA VAL A 216 6.02 -32.07 2.28
C VAL A 216 6.74 -31.52 1.06
N LYS A 217 7.82 -32.19 0.65
CA LYS A 217 8.68 -31.70 -0.42
C LYS A 217 7.97 -31.66 -1.77
N ASP A 218 7.31 -32.76 -2.12
CA ASP A 218 6.70 -32.98 -3.43
C ASP A 218 5.34 -33.69 -3.34
N GLY A 219 4.65 -33.79 -4.47
CA GLY A 219 3.33 -34.43 -4.54
C GLY A 219 3.36 -35.94 -4.31
N PHE A 220 4.51 -36.60 -4.43
CA PHE A 220 4.65 -38.03 -4.16
C PHE A 220 4.62 -38.30 -2.66
N GLU A 221 5.37 -37.52 -1.86
CA GLU A 221 5.34 -37.59 -0.40
C GLU A 221 3.93 -37.36 0.15
N ARG A 222 3.20 -36.36 -0.37
CA ARG A 222 1.79 -36.11 0.01
C ARG A 222 0.92 -37.35 -0.19
N ARG A 223 0.97 -37.96 -1.38
CA ARG A 223 0.18 -39.16 -1.70
C ARG A 223 0.57 -40.35 -0.83
N ALA A 224 1.86 -40.49 -0.51
CA ALA A 224 2.34 -41.55 0.37
C ALA A 224 1.76 -41.44 1.79
N LEU A 225 1.72 -40.22 2.36
CA LEU A 225 1.12 -39.99 3.68
C LEU A 225 -0.39 -40.25 3.70
N VAL A 226 -1.12 -39.73 2.70
CA VAL A 226 -2.57 -39.92 2.59
C VAL A 226 -2.89 -41.41 2.48
N ALA A 227 -2.24 -42.12 1.54
CA ALA A 227 -2.46 -43.55 1.35
C ALA A 227 -2.08 -44.39 2.58
N ALA A 228 -1.10 -43.96 3.38
CA ALA A 228 -0.70 -44.65 4.59
C ALA A 228 -1.75 -44.54 5.70
N VAL A 229 -2.34 -43.36 5.89
CA VAL A 229 -3.41 -43.15 6.88
C VAL A 229 -4.71 -43.80 6.41
N ASP A 230 -5.07 -43.69 5.13
CA ASP A 230 -6.28 -44.31 4.57
C ASP A 230 -6.30 -45.83 4.79
N LYS A 231 -5.15 -46.50 4.66
CA LYS A 231 -5.01 -47.95 4.92
C LYS A 231 -5.35 -48.35 6.36
N THR A 232 -5.29 -47.42 7.31
CA THR A 232 -5.62 -47.69 8.71
C THR A 232 -7.11 -47.56 9.01
N GLY A 233 -7.90 -46.97 8.10
CA GLY A 233 -9.31 -46.64 8.34
C GLY A 233 -9.53 -45.44 9.26
N ALA A 234 -8.46 -44.74 9.68
CA ALA A 234 -8.56 -43.50 10.45
C ALA A 234 -9.10 -42.35 9.57
N GLN A 235 -10.15 -41.66 10.02
CA GLN A 235 -10.66 -40.48 9.33
C GLN A 235 -9.84 -39.25 9.73
N VAL A 236 -8.92 -38.84 8.84
CA VAL A 236 -8.03 -37.69 9.05
C VAL A 236 -8.14 -36.74 7.86
N TYR A 237 -8.31 -35.45 8.14
CA TYR A 237 -8.34 -34.41 7.11
C TYR A 237 -6.94 -33.86 6.89
N PHE A 238 -6.47 -33.85 5.65
CA PHE A 238 -5.11 -33.43 5.31
C PHE A 238 -5.06 -31.98 4.85
N ARG A 239 -4.27 -31.16 5.55
CA ARG A 239 -3.88 -29.80 5.18
C ARG A 239 -2.37 -29.76 4.94
N LEU A 240 -1.93 -30.49 3.91
CA LEU A 240 -0.51 -30.64 3.57
C LEU A 240 -0.13 -29.72 2.41
N GLY A 241 0.73 -28.73 2.67
CA GLY A 241 1.35 -27.90 1.63
C GLY A 241 2.45 -28.67 0.91
N VAL A 242 2.56 -28.49 -0.42
CA VAL A 242 3.61 -29.11 -1.24
C VAL A 242 4.62 -28.04 -1.64
N LEU A 243 5.83 -28.11 -1.08
CA LEU A 243 6.85 -27.07 -1.22
C LEU A 243 7.25 -26.81 -2.68
N GLU A 244 7.33 -27.84 -3.52
CA GLU A 244 7.65 -27.69 -4.94
C GLU A 244 6.57 -26.92 -5.71
N ALA A 245 5.29 -27.17 -5.44
CA ALA A 245 4.18 -26.44 -6.05
C ALA A 245 4.20 -24.97 -5.61
N LEU A 246 4.37 -24.72 -4.31
CA LEU A 246 4.53 -23.36 -3.77
C LEU A 246 5.68 -22.60 -4.42
N ARG A 247 6.85 -23.23 -4.62
CA ARG A 247 7.99 -22.61 -5.32
C ARG A 247 7.63 -22.22 -6.75
N SER A 248 7.00 -23.12 -7.49
CA SER A 248 6.58 -22.86 -8.88
C SER A 248 5.59 -21.70 -8.96
N GLU A 249 4.65 -21.60 -8.02
CA GLU A 249 3.68 -20.50 -7.96
C GLU A 249 4.34 -19.17 -7.58
N ILE A 250 5.22 -19.16 -6.58
CA ILE A 250 5.98 -17.97 -6.18
C ILE A 250 6.83 -17.45 -7.35
N GLU A 251 7.55 -18.34 -8.04
CA GLU A 251 8.33 -18.00 -9.23
C GLU A 251 7.47 -17.47 -10.38
N GLY A 252 6.34 -18.12 -10.62
CA GLY A 252 5.37 -17.69 -11.62
C GLY A 252 4.87 -16.27 -11.34
N LEU A 253 4.51 -15.99 -10.09
CA LEU A 253 4.02 -14.67 -9.68
C LEU A 253 5.10 -13.59 -9.78
N ILE A 254 6.31 -13.83 -9.23
CA ILE A 254 7.45 -12.91 -9.34
C ILE A 254 7.75 -12.57 -10.81
N LYS A 255 7.79 -13.58 -11.67
CA LYS A 255 8.07 -13.41 -13.10
C LYS A 255 6.95 -12.66 -13.82
N SER A 256 5.69 -12.93 -13.50
CA SER A 256 4.53 -12.28 -14.12
C SER A 256 4.44 -10.79 -13.77
N GLU A 257 4.71 -10.43 -12.52
CA GLU A 257 4.72 -9.05 -12.02
C GLU A 257 6.02 -8.31 -12.35
N LYS A 258 7.02 -9.02 -12.92
CA LYS A 258 8.36 -8.49 -13.24
C LYS A 258 9.04 -7.85 -12.03
N MET A 259 8.81 -8.38 -10.84
CA MET A 259 9.35 -7.82 -9.60
C MET A 259 10.82 -8.23 -9.44
N PRO A 260 11.75 -7.27 -9.20
CA PRO A 260 13.18 -7.54 -9.04
C PRO A 260 13.50 -8.07 -7.62
N VAL A 261 12.86 -9.16 -7.23
CA VAL A 261 13.00 -9.78 -5.92
C VAL A 261 13.45 -11.22 -6.04
N SER A 262 14.28 -11.64 -5.09
CA SER A 262 14.65 -13.03 -4.84
C SER A 262 13.85 -13.56 -3.65
N TYR A 263 13.77 -14.89 -3.52
CA TYR A 263 13.01 -15.49 -2.44
C TYR A 263 13.70 -16.74 -1.89
N THR A 264 13.40 -17.06 -0.64
CA THR A 264 13.74 -18.33 -0.01
C THR A 264 12.50 -18.90 0.68
N LEU A 265 12.26 -20.20 0.50
CA LEU A 265 11.12 -20.91 1.10
C LEU A 265 11.65 -21.96 2.09
N SER A 266 11.29 -21.80 3.36
CA SER A 266 11.69 -22.72 4.43
C SER A 266 10.92 -24.05 4.32
N PRO A 267 11.43 -25.14 4.94
CA PRO A 267 10.71 -26.41 5.02
C PRO A 267 9.35 -26.33 5.72
N ASN A 268 9.10 -25.29 6.50
CA ASN A 268 7.85 -25.06 7.22
C ASN A 268 6.89 -24.12 6.46
N GLY A 269 7.15 -23.87 5.17
CA GLY A 269 6.31 -23.00 4.34
C GLY A 269 6.38 -21.52 4.70
N GLU A 270 7.47 -21.08 5.34
CA GLU A 270 7.73 -19.66 5.59
C GLU A 270 8.54 -19.09 4.42
N LEU A 271 8.01 -18.04 3.80
CA LEU A 271 8.61 -17.36 2.66
C LEU A 271 9.32 -16.10 3.11
N THR A 272 10.59 -15.94 2.74
CA THR A 272 11.33 -14.67 2.88
C THR A 272 11.59 -14.08 1.50
N LEU A 273 11.23 -12.81 1.30
CA LEU A 273 11.46 -12.05 0.08
C LEU A 273 12.59 -11.03 0.28
N ASP A 274 13.59 -11.04 -0.59
CA ASP A 274 14.77 -10.16 -0.52
C ASP A 274 14.98 -9.46 -1.88
N GLY A 275 15.12 -8.14 -1.89
CA GLY A 275 15.34 -7.37 -3.12
C GLY A 275 15.20 -5.87 -2.93
N VAL A 276 15.20 -5.13 -4.03
CA VAL A 276 15.01 -3.67 -4.03
C VAL A 276 13.83 -3.31 -4.92
N VAL A 277 12.81 -2.68 -4.36
CA VAL A 277 11.65 -2.17 -5.11
C VAL A 277 11.39 -0.74 -4.65
N LEU A 278 11.78 0.23 -5.46
CA LEU A 278 11.83 1.64 -5.05
C LEU A 278 10.45 2.21 -4.69
N ASN A 279 9.41 1.79 -5.42
CA ASN A 279 8.03 2.14 -5.13
C ASN A 279 7.48 1.31 -3.96
N GLU A 280 7.23 1.98 -2.84
CA GLU A 280 6.73 1.37 -1.60
C GLU A 280 5.32 0.78 -1.72
N GLU A 281 4.45 1.40 -2.52
CA GLU A 281 3.10 0.88 -2.77
C GLU A 281 3.14 -0.38 -3.62
N ALA A 282 3.96 -0.39 -4.68
CA ALA A 282 4.15 -1.57 -5.52
C ALA A 282 4.71 -2.75 -4.72
N ALA A 283 5.73 -2.52 -3.88
CA ALA A 283 6.29 -3.54 -3.01
C ALA A 283 5.24 -4.12 -2.05
N ARG A 284 4.44 -3.26 -1.43
CA ARG A 284 3.38 -3.67 -0.49
C ARG A 284 2.26 -4.44 -1.19
N GLN A 285 1.76 -3.93 -2.32
CA GLN A 285 0.74 -4.59 -3.13
C GLN A 285 1.23 -5.96 -3.61
N PHE A 286 2.50 -6.07 -4.00
CA PHE A 286 3.08 -7.35 -4.38
C PHE A 286 3.09 -8.36 -3.21
N VAL A 287 3.52 -7.95 -2.02
CA VAL A 287 3.51 -8.82 -0.82
C VAL A 287 2.10 -9.24 -0.44
N GLU A 288 1.13 -8.33 -0.47
CA GLU A 288 -0.27 -8.67 -0.18
C GLU A 288 -0.87 -9.59 -1.25
N LYS A 289 -0.58 -9.35 -2.53
CA LYS A 289 -1.02 -10.22 -3.63
C LYS A 289 -0.44 -11.61 -3.45
N LEU A 290 0.84 -11.73 -3.11
CA LEU A 290 1.48 -13.01 -2.87
C LEU A 290 0.83 -13.75 -1.70
N ARG A 291 0.57 -13.05 -0.59
CA ARG A 291 -0.10 -13.62 0.59
C ARG A 291 -1.53 -14.10 0.27
N GLY A 292 -2.26 -13.37 -0.57
CA GLY A 292 -3.65 -13.69 -0.93
C GLY A 292 -3.79 -14.71 -2.08
N SER A 293 -2.79 -14.81 -2.96
CA SER A 293 -2.89 -15.63 -4.19
C SER A 293 -2.31 -17.03 -4.03
N ILE A 294 -1.37 -17.23 -3.10
CA ILE A 294 -0.70 -18.51 -2.89
C ILE A 294 -1.22 -19.13 -1.59
N ALA A 295 -2.15 -20.06 -1.73
CA ALA A 295 -2.71 -20.76 -0.58
C ALA A 295 -1.67 -21.69 0.05
N GLY A 296 -1.73 -21.84 1.38
CA GLY A 296 -0.87 -22.78 2.11
C GLY A 296 0.49 -22.22 2.55
N LEU A 297 0.84 -20.97 2.27
CA LEU A 297 1.98 -20.32 2.92
C LEU A 297 1.69 -20.10 4.42
N ASN A 298 2.64 -20.43 5.28
CA ASN A 298 2.50 -20.24 6.72
C ASN A 298 2.75 -18.78 7.13
N ALA A 299 3.80 -18.18 6.57
CA ALA A 299 4.18 -16.79 6.81
C ALA A 299 4.91 -16.21 5.60
N VAL A 300 4.81 -14.89 5.42
CA VAL A 300 5.55 -14.13 4.42
C VAL A 300 6.29 -12.99 5.12
N GLU A 301 7.62 -13.11 5.19
CA GLU A 301 8.53 -12.07 5.66
C GLU A 301 9.05 -11.28 4.46
N SER A 302 8.89 -9.96 4.49
CA SER A 302 9.43 -9.07 3.46
C SER A 302 10.67 -8.35 3.99
N ARG A 303 11.81 -8.58 3.33
CA ARG A 303 13.06 -7.83 3.47
C ARG A 303 13.33 -6.98 2.23
N ILE A 304 12.29 -6.69 1.47
CA ILE A 304 12.35 -5.82 0.30
C ILE A 304 12.71 -4.40 0.76
N ARG A 305 13.82 -3.87 0.26
CA ARG A 305 14.23 -2.49 0.51
C ARG A 305 13.47 -1.57 -0.45
N THR A 306 12.76 -0.60 0.10
CA THR A 306 12.04 0.43 -0.65
C THR A 306 12.80 1.75 -0.70
N GLY A 307 12.39 2.68 -1.57
CA GLY A 307 12.98 4.01 -1.65
C GLY A 307 13.02 4.73 -0.30
N ARG A 308 11.98 4.54 0.53
CA ARG A 308 11.93 5.07 1.90
C ARG A 308 12.98 4.45 2.83
N THR A 309 13.07 3.13 2.86
CA THR A 309 14.09 2.44 3.69
C THR A 309 15.52 2.80 3.25
N LEU A 310 15.73 2.96 1.95
CA LEU A 310 17.00 3.41 1.39
C LEU A 310 17.30 4.86 1.78
N LEU A 311 16.31 5.76 1.72
CA LEU A 311 16.45 7.14 2.17
C LEU A 311 16.84 7.22 3.65
N ASP A 312 16.21 6.41 4.52
CA ASP A 312 16.55 6.35 5.95
C ASP A 312 18.02 5.95 6.17
N ASP A 313 18.52 4.98 5.40
CA ASP A 313 19.92 4.57 5.43
C ASP A 313 20.85 5.70 4.97
N VAL A 314 20.49 6.42 3.91
CA VAL A 314 21.27 7.56 3.40
C VAL A 314 21.29 8.71 4.39
N GLN A 315 20.18 8.99 5.07
CA GLN A 315 20.12 9.99 6.15
C GLN A 315 21.02 9.61 7.33
N LYS A 316 21.16 8.31 7.67
CA LYS A 316 22.13 7.86 8.68
C LYS A 316 23.58 8.13 8.23
N ILE A 317 23.88 7.93 6.94
CA ILE A 317 25.19 8.27 6.36
C ILE A 317 25.44 9.79 6.45
N ALA A 318 24.45 10.62 6.13
CA ALA A 318 24.54 12.08 6.23
C ALA A 318 24.79 12.58 7.66
N ARG A 319 24.07 12.03 8.65
CA ARG A 319 24.29 12.31 10.09
C ARG A 319 25.71 11.94 10.53
N THR A 320 26.18 10.76 10.11
CA THR A 320 27.55 10.30 10.43
C THR A 320 28.61 11.23 9.82
N ALA A 321 28.34 11.77 8.63
CA ALA A 321 29.20 12.76 7.97
C ALA A 321 29.01 14.20 8.48
N GLN A 322 28.05 14.45 9.38
CA GLN A 322 27.69 15.77 9.93
C GLN A 322 27.26 16.81 8.88
N ILE A 323 26.59 16.36 7.81
CA ILE A 323 26.07 17.22 6.74
C ILE A 323 24.55 17.40 6.79
N ASP A 324 23.85 16.67 7.65
CA ASP A 324 22.39 16.63 7.75
C ASP A 324 21.77 17.98 8.12
N GLN A 325 22.52 18.84 8.82
CA GLN A 325 22.12 20.22 9.10
C GLN A 325 22.25 21.17 7.88
N PHE A 326 22.98 20.77 6.84
CA PHE A 326 23.27 21.60 5.65
C PHE A 326 22.60 21.08 4.38
N VAL A 327 22.33 19.77 4.33
CA VAL A 327 21.85 19.06 3.15
C VAL A 327 20.59 18.27 3.48
N LEU A 328 19.50 18.63 2.80
CA LEU A 328 18.24 17.92 2.73
C LEU A 328 18.35 16.72 1.80
N LEU A 329 18.01 15.53 2.30
CA LEU A 329 17.82 14.33 1.51
C LEU A 329 16.34 13.95 1.46
N ARG A 330 15.78 13.86 0.25
CA ARG A 330 14.38 13.46 0.01
C ARG A 330 14.28 12.45 -1.11
N LEU A 331 13.17 11.72 -1.13
CA LEU A 331 12.81 10.86 -2.24
C LEU A 331 12.05 11.70 -3.29
N ASP A 332 12.48 11.65 -4.55
CA ASP A 332 11.78 12.24 -5.70
C ASP A 332 11.52 11.13 -6.72
N GLY A 333 10.37 10.45 -6.57
CA GLY A 333 10.08 9.23 -7.34
C GLY A 333 11.06 8.11 -7.00
N GLU A 334 11.84 7.67 -8.00
CA GLU A 334 12.81 6.57 -7.90
C GLU A 334 14.25 7.05 -7.68
N LEU A 335 14.46 8.31 -7.31
CA LEU A 335 15.78 8.84 -6.99
C LEU A 335 15.79 9.58 -5.66
N ILE A 336 16.96 9.68 -5.03
CA ILE A 336 17.17 10.56 -3.88
C ILE A 336 17.64 11.91 -4.39
N GLU A 337 17.01 12.98 -3.94
CA GLU A 337 17.48 14.33 -4.16
C GLU A 337 18.17 14.87 -2.91
N ALA A 338 19.41 15.33 -3.09
CA ALA A 338 20.16 16.10 -2.11
C ALA A 338 20.08 17.59 -2.48
N SER A 339 19.62 18.46 -1.58
CA SER A 339 19.59 19.91 -1.80
C SER A 339 20.08 20.65 -0.57
N GLY A 340 20.82 21.73 -0.73
CA GLY A 340 21.38 22.43 0.42
C GLY A 340 22.50 23.39 0.09
N ILE A 341 22.95 24.12 1.12
CA ILE A 341 24.09 25.02 1.04
C ILE A 341 25.10 24.54 2.08
N LEU A 342 26.28 24.17 1.60
CA LEU A 342 27.34 23.61 2.42
C LEU A 342 28.47 24.63 2.60
N PRO A 343 28.89 24.94 3.83
CA PRO A 343 30.08 25.76 4.06
C PRO A 343 31.36 25.13 3.49
N ILE A 344 32.31 25.95 3.05
CA ILE A 344 33.57 25.47 2.42
C ILE A 344 34.39 24.56 3.34
N GLU A 345 34.32 24.76 4.65
CA GLU A 345 34.97 23.93 5.66
C GLU A 345 34.36 22.53 5.81
N LYS A 346 33.20 22.27 5.20
CA LYS A 346 32.51 20.98 5.23
C LYS A 346 32.66 20.17 3.93
N ILE A 347 33.53 20.58 3.00
CA ILE A 347 33.79 19.84 1.75
C ILE A 347 34.18 18.38 2.04
N ASP A 348 35.10 18.15 2.97
CA ASP A 348 35.58 16.80 3.28
C ASP A 348 34.46 15.89 3.83
N SER A 349 33.56 16.46 4.63
CA SER A 349 32.34 15.79 5.10
C SER A 349 31.42 15.39 3.94
N TRP A 350 31.22 16.27 2.96
CA TRP A 350 30.40 15.99 1.78
C TRP A 350 31.01 14.92 0.87
N VAL A 351 32.33 14.99 0.65
CA VAL A 351 33.08 13.93 -0.04
C VAL A 351 32.89 12.60 0.68
N GLY A 352 33.10 12.58 2.01
CA GLY A 352 32.94 11.36 2.82
C GLY A 352 31.54 10.77 2.74
N PHE A 353 30.51 11.63 2.71
CA PHE A 353 29.13 11.23 2.43
C PHE A 353 28.97 10.61 1.04
N LEU A 354 29.39 11.30 -0.02
CA LEU A 354 29.27 10.82 -1.40
C LEU A 354 30.01 9.50 -1.64
N THR A 355 31.21 9.33 -1.07
CA THR A 355 31.96 8.07 -1.13
C THR A 355 31.21 6.94 -0.40
N SER A 356 30.68 7.20 0.80
CA SER A 356 29.93 6.21 1.59
C SER A 356 28.64 5.80 0.90
N TYR A 357 27.90 6.78 0.36
CA TYR A 357 26.72 6.57 -0.48
C TYR A 357 27.05 5.72 -1.71
N SER A 358 28.10 6.11 -2.45
CA SER A 358 28.55 5.41 -3.65
C SER A 358 28.85 3.93 -3.39
N ARG A 359 29.51 3.61 -2.27
CA ARG A 359 29.83 2.22 -1.91
C ARG A 359 28.59 1.41 -1.54
N ARG A 360 27.69 1.97 -0.74
CA ARG A 360 26.65 1.21 -0.04
C ARG A 360 25.28 1.23 -0.71
N VAL A 361 24.91 2.35 -1.33
CA VAL A 361 23.51 2.62 -1.72
C VAL A 361 23.36 2.91 -3.21
N SER A 362 24.39 3.47 -3.87
CA SER A 362 24.27 3.92 -5.27
C SER A 362 23.95 2.85 -6.32
N LYS A 363 24.04 1.56 -5.96
CA LYS A 363 23.59 0.46 -6.83
C LYS A 363 22.07 0.32 -6.85
N ASP A 364 21.42 0.71 -5.76
CA ASP A 364 20.01 0.43 -5.51
C ASP A 364 19.15 1.64 -5.87
N ILE A 365 19.63 2.85 -5.61
CA ILE A 365 18.91 4.10 -5.90
C ILE A 365 19.92 5.19 -6.34
N PRO A 366 19.62 5.97 -7.39
CA PRO A 366 20.47 7.09 -7.79
C PRO A 366 20.29 8.32 -6.89
N LEU A 367 21.32 9.17 -6.84
CA LEU A 367 21.33 10.45 -6.14
C LEU A 367 21.40 11.61 -7.14
N ARG A 368 20.58 12.63 -6.95
CA ARG A 368 20.65 13.92 -7.66
C ARG A 368 20.97 15.02 -6.66
N SER A 369 22.10 15.69 -6.82
CA SER A 369 22.58 16.72 -5.91
C SER A 369 22.45 18.13 -6.51
N PHE A 370 21.76 18.99 -5.77
CA PHE A 370 21.70 20.43 -5.93
C PHE A 370 22.48 21.16 -4.82
N VAL A 371 23.42 20.46 -4.17
CA VAL A 371 24.21 21.06 -3.09
C VAL A 371 25.15 22.10 -3.66
N GLN A 372 25.08 23.31 -3.11
CA GLN A 372 25.93 24.45 -3.46
C GLN A 372 26.93 24.72 -2.34
N LEU A 373 28.08 25.29 -2.72
CA LEU A 373 29.14 25.62 -1.77
C LEU A 373 29.05 27.10 -1.36
N GLN A 374 29.19 27.39 -0.07
CA GLN A 374 29.23 28.76 0.47
C GLN A 374 30.64 29.09 0.97
N LYS A 375 31.17 30.23 0.53
CA LYS A 375 32.43 30.80 1.02
C LYS A 375 32.28 31.42 2.41
N PRO A 376 33.38 31.67 3.14
CA PRO A 376 33.32 32.30 4.46
C PRO A 376 32.71 33.71 4.46
N ASP A 377 32.71 34.40 3.32
CA ASP A 377 32.07 35.71 3.14
C ASP A 377 30.55 35.63 2.89
N GLY A 378 29.98 34.41 2.92
CA GLY A 378 28.57 34.13 2.70
C GLY A 378 28.16 34.02 1.22
N THR A 379 29.08 34.27 0.28
CA THR A 379 28.80 34.16 -1.16
C THR A 379 28.79 32.70 -1.63
N LEU A 380 27.95 32.39 -2.62
CA LEU A 380 27.84 31.05 -3.19
C LEU A 380 28.86 30.85 -4.32
N VAL A 381 29.43 29.65 -4.42
CA VAL A 381 30.35 29.26 -5.48
C VAL A 381 29.56 28.63 -6.63
N GLY A 382 29.57 29.28 -7.79
CA GLY A 382 28.87 28.83 -9.00
C GLY A 382 27.47 29.45 -9.13
N ALA A 383 27.16 29.97 -10.32
CA ALA A 383 25.87 30.59 -10.64
C ALA A 383 24.88 29.63 -11.32
N ALA A 384 25.35 28.47 -11.77
CA ALA A 384 24.52 27.52 -12.52
C ALA A 384 23.75 26.56 -11.59
N THR A 385 22.53 26.22 -12.01
CA THR A 385 21.55 25.42 -11.25
C THR A 385 21.55 23.94 -11.63
N LEU A 386 22.52 23.50 -12.45
CA LEU A 386 22.55 22.14 -12.97
C LEU A 386 22.90 21.13 -11.86
N PRO A 387 22.09 20.08 -11.66
CA PRO A 387 22.36 19.07 -10.65
C PRO A 387 23.52 18.15 -11.05
N VAL A 388 24.17 17.57 -10.05
CA VAL A 388 25.11 16.47 -10.21
C VAL A 388 24.38 15.15 -9.94
N THR A 389 24.40 14.19 -10.87
CA THR A 389 23.77 12.87 -10.68
C THR A 389 24.80 11.78 -10.40
N LEU A 390 24.53 10.90 -9.43
CA LEU A 390 25.36 9.74 -9.10
C LEU A 390 24.51 8.46 -9.18
N GLY A 391 24.93 7.50 -9.98
CA GLY A 391 24.23 6.19 -10.13
C GLY A 391 23.10 6.16 -11.17
N ALA A 392 22.67 7.30 -11.72
CA ALA A 392 21.77 7.35 -12.87
C ALA A 392 22.55 7.45 -14.19
N GLN A 393 22.09 6.77 -15.24
CA GLN A 393 22.56 6.99 -16.61
C GLN A 393 21.65 8.01 -17.30
N GLY A 394 22.21 9.09 -17.85
CA GLY A 394 21.48 10.01 -18.73
C GLY A 394 21.23 11.44 -18.22
N GLY A 395 21.99 11.94 -17.23
CA GLY A 395 21.95 13.36 -16.83
C GLY A 395 23.12 14.18 -17.39
N ASP A 396 22.90 15.49 -17.60
CA ASP A 396 23.88 16.45 -18.16
C ASP A 396 25.22 16.51 -17.39
N ARG A 397 25.24 16.08 -16.12
CA ARG A 397 26.48 15.93 -15.35
C ARG A 397 26.43 14.73 -14.42
N THR A 398 26.85 13.58 -14.96
CA THR A 398 26.96 12.32 -14.19
C THR A 398 28.34 12.22 -13.54
N LEU A 399 28.36 12.15 -12.21
CA LEU A 399 29.58 11.92 -11.45
C LEU A 399 29.95 10.43 -11.53
N ASP A 400 31.11 10.16 -12.12
CA ASP A 400 31.64 8.81 -12.28
C ASP A 400 31.95 8.20 -10.91
N ARG A 401 31.23 7.13 -10.60
CA ARG A 401 31.34 6.40 -9.33
C ARG A 401 32.76 5.90 -9.10
N ASP A 402 33.41 5.31 -10.09
CA ASP A 402 34.71 4.67 -9.90
C ASP A 402 35.79 5.72 -9.68
N LYS A 403 35.72 6.84 -10.40
CA LYS A 403 36.59 8.00 -10.16
C LYS A 403 36.40 8.60 -8.76
N LEU A 404 35.14 8.77 -8.32
CA LEU A 404 34.85 9.24 -6.96
C LEU A 404 35.47 8.31 -5.90
N LEU A 405 35.35 6.98 -6.09
CA LEU A 405 35.91 6.00 -5.15
C LEU A 405 37.44 5.95 -5.15
N GLN A 406 38.09 6.31 -6.26
CA GLN A 406 39.54 6.42 -6.41
C GLN A 406 40.10 7.78 -5.98
N GLY A 407 39.24 8.73 -5.57
CA GLY A 407 39.67 10.09 -5.24
C GLY A 407 40.03 10.95 -6.45
N GLN A 408 39.64 10.54 -7.66
CA GLN A 408 39.95 11.21 -8.92
C GLN A 408 38.81 12.15 -9.36
N TYR A 409 38.52 13.16 -8.55
CA TYR A 409 37.47 14.15 -8.84
C TYR A 409 37.99 15.56 -8.66
N ARG A 410 37.38 16.53 -9.34
CA ARG A 410 37.57 17.96 -9.03
C ARG A 410 36.47 18.41 -8.08
N ILE A 411 36.75 19.41 -7.26
CA ILE A 411 35.72 20.03 -6.39
C ILE A 411 34.53 20.48 -7.23
N ASP A 412 34.80 21.03 -8.42
CA ASP A 412 33.77 21.48 -9.35
C ASP A 412 32.80 20.36 -9.79
N ASP A 413 33.23 19.10 -9.75
CA ASP A 413 32.41 17.94 -10.16
C ASP A 413 31.43 17.48 -9.06
N LEU A 414 31.59 17.98 -7.84
CA LEU A 414 30.81 17.55 -6.67
C LEU A 414 29.65 18.48 -6.32
N PHE A 415 29.67 19.71 -6.83
CA PHE A 415 28.71 20.76 -6.48
C PHE A 415 27.97 21.27 -7.71
N ALA A 416 26.70 21.62 -7.52
CA ALA A 416 25.92 22.25 -8.56
C ALA A 416 26.54 23.62 -8.92
N GLY A 417 26.72 23.88 -10.22
CA GLY A 417 27.05 25.23 -10.71
C GLY A 417 28.52 25.59 -10.89
N ALA A 418 29.46 24.70 -10.60
CA ALA A 418 30.87 24.94 -10.87
C ALA A 418 31.18 24.64 -12.35
N SER A 419 31.06 25.65 -13.21
CA SER A 419 31.44 25.54 -14.61
C SER A 419 32.98 25.61 -14.74
N PRO A 420 33.62 24.76 -15.57
CA PRO A 420 34.96 25.08 -16.05
C PRO A 420 34.88 26.38 -16.84
N GLN A 421 35.84 27.27 -16.58
CA GLN A 421 35.98 28.62 -17.13
C GLN A 421 35.48 28.76 -18.58
N VAL A 422 34.44 29.57 -18.78
CA VAL A 422 34.27 30.34 -20.02
C VAL A 422 34.71 31.77 -19.68
N ALA A 423 35.81 32.19 -20.29
CA ALA A 423 36.36 33.52 -20.19
C ALA A 423 35.41 34.57 -20.79
N ASP A 424 35.43 35.77 -20.20
CA ASP A 424 35.01 37.06 -20.74
C ASP A 424 33.58 37.21 -21.28
N ALA A 425 32.64 37.54 -20.38
CA ALA A 425 31.49 38.36 -20.74
C ALA A 425 31.20 39.39 -19.62
N LYS A 426 31.39 40.68 -19.92
CA LYS A 426 31.04 41.80 -19.04
C LYS A 426 29.52 41.81 -18.78
N PRO A 427 29.07 41.87 -17.52
CA PRO A 427 27.67 42.06 -17.23
C PRO A 427 27.30 43.54 -17.37
N THR A 428 26.55 43.86 -18.42
CA THR A 428 25.74 45.07 -18.51
C THR A 428 24.31 44.73 -18.11
N GLY A 429 23.75 45.45 -17.13
CA GLY A 429 22.30 45.48 -16.93
C GLY A 429 21.89 45.55 -15.46
N SER A 430 21.88 46.78 -14.93
CA SER A 430 21.27 47.11 -13.65
C SER A 430 19.76 46.84 -13.69
N VAL A 431 19.27 45.92 -12.85
CA VAL A 431 17.86 45.85 -12.45
C VAL A 431 17.80 46.12 -10.94
N ARG A 432 17.86 47.41 -10.58
CA ARG A 432 17.71 47.86 -9.19
C ARG A 432 16.87 49.13 -9.14
N ALA A 433 15.63 49.08 -9.61
CA ALA A 433 14.67 50.17 -9.44
C ALA A 433 13.23 49.71 -9.72
N ALA A 434 12.65 48.84 -8.88
CA ALA A 434 11.20 48.59 -8.91
C ALA A 434 10.56 48.14 -7.59
N ALA A 435 11.32 48.02 -6.48
CA ALA A 435 10.81 47.38 -5.26
C ALA A 435 10.41 48.33 -4.10
N SER A 436 10.40 49.65 -4.30
CA SER A 436 10.23 50.61 -3.19
C SER A 436 9.01 51.53 -3.27
N SER A 437 8.05 51.27 -4.15
CA SER A 437 6.79 52.03 -4.21
C SER A 437 5.62 51.04 -4.22
N LEU A 438 4.60 51.28 -3.39
CA LEU A 438 3.40 50.45 -3.13
C LEU A 438 3.50 49.49 -1.91
N MET A 439 3.90 50.01 -0.74
CA MET A 439 3.29 49.51 0.51
C MET A 439 2.03 50.33 0.77
N ALA A 440 0.89 49.85 0.28
CA ALA A 440 -0.40 50.31 0.78
C ALA A 440 -0.41 50.13 2.31
N PRO A 441 -0.94 51.09 3.09
CA PRO A 441 -1.03 50.95 4.53
C PRO A 441 -1.77 49.64 4.83
N ARG A 442 -1.12 48.75 5.59
CA ARG A 442 -1.75 47.52 6.07
C ARG A 442 -2.91 47.96 6.96
N VAL A 443 -4.14 47.70 6.53
CA VAL A 443 -5.31 47.84 7.38
C VAL A 443 -5.08 46.91 8.57
N SER A 444 -4.85 47.49 9.76
CA SER A 444 -4.71 46.73 10.99
C SER A 444 -6.07 46.10 11.29
N ALA A 445 -6.09 44.79 11.55
CA ALA A 445 -7.28 44.14 12.07
C ALA A 445 -7.73 44.89 13.34
N ASP A 446 -9.04 45.09 13.48
CA ASP A 446 -9.59 45.66 14.70
C ASP A 446 -9.72 44.54 15.75
N PRO A 447 -8.80 44.45 16.73
CA PRO A 447 -8.83 43.39 17.73
C PRO A 447 -10.11 43.42 18.56
N LEU A 448 -10.78 44.58 18.65
CA LEU A 448 -12.05 44.70 19.36
C LEU A 448 -13.15 43.89 18.68
N ARG A 449 -13.19 43.87 17.34
CA ARG A 449 -14.22 43.11 16.61
C ARG A 449 -14.14 41.61 16.87
N LEU A 450 -12.94 41.04 16.89
CA LEU A 450 -12.75 39.61 17.18
C LEU A 450 -13.10 39.27 18.63
N ALA A 451 -12.81 40.18 19.56
CA ALA A 451 -13.17 40.03 20.96
C ALA A 451 -14.69 40.18 21.17
N GLU A 452 -15.34 41.13 20.50
CA GLU A 452 -16.80 41.30 20.48
C GLU A 452 -17.49 40.04 19.97
N ARG A 453 -17.06 39.49 18.83
CA ARG A 453 -17.61 38.24 18.28
C ARG A 453 -17.43 37.06 19.24
N ALA A 454 -16.30 36.98 19.94
CA ALA A 454 -16.08 35.95 20.96
C ALA A 454 -17.01 36.15 22.17
N ASN A 455 -17.20 37.39 22.61
CA ASN A 455 -18.12 37.75 23.69
C ASN A 455 -19.59 37.47 23.32
N GLU A 456 -19.99 37.71 22.07
CA GLU A 456 -21.32 37.37 21.56
C GLU A 456 -21.58 35.86 21.58
N LEU A 457 -20.61 35.07 21.12
CA LEU A 457 -20.65 33.60 21.17
C LEU A 457 -20.80 33.11 22.61
N LEU A 458 -19.98 33.63 23.52
CA LEU A 458 -20.06 33.30 24.95
C LEU A 458 -21.40 33.69 25.57
N ALA A 459 -21.92 34.87 25.21
CA ALA A 459 -23.22 35.33 25.70
C ALA A 459 -24.37 34.49 25.14
N GLY A 460 -24.28 34.05 23.88
CA GLY A 460 -25.24 33.12 23.26
C GLY A 460 -25.24 31.76 23.96
N TRP A 461 -24.05 31.17 24.15
CA TRP A 461 -23.89 29.92 24.87
C TRP A 461 -24.42 30.00 26.32
N ARG A 462 -24.12 31.07 27.07
CA ARG A 462 -24.65 31.28 28.43
C ARG A 462 -26.18 31.38 28.49
N ARG A 463 -26.82 31.85 27.42
CA ARG A 463 -28.28 31.89 27.29
C ARG A 463 -28.88 30.56 26.82
N GLY A 464 -28.06 29.52 26.61
CA GLY A 464 -28.50 28.21 26.12
C GLY A 464 -28.81 28.22 24.63
N ALA A 465 -28.08 29.00 23.81
CA ALA A 465 -28.19 28.89 22.36
C ALA A 465 -27.84 27.46 21.89
N ASP A 466 -28.66 26.92 20.97
CA ASP A 466 -28.49 25.56 20.40
C ASP A 466 -27.99 25.61 18.94
N ASP A 467 -27.26 26.66 18.57
CA ASP A 467 -26.57 26.69 17.28
C ASP A 467 -25.31 25.80 17.30
N ALA A 468 -24.80 25.48 16.10
CA ALA A 468 -23.66 24.58 15.96
C ALA A 468 -22.40 25.12 16.67
N THR A 469 -22.20 26.43 16.65
CA THR A 469 -21.06 27.09 17.28
C THR A 469 -21.12 27.02 18.81
N ALA A 470 -22.30 27.18 19.40
CA ALA A 470 -22.52 27.01 20.83
C ALA A 470 -22.30 25.56 21.29
N ARG A 471 -22.69 24.57 20.47
CA ARG A 471 -22.40 23.15 20.72
C ARG A 471 -20.92 22.82 20.62
N ASP A 472 -20.23 23.36 19.61
CA ASP A 472 -18.77 23.20 19.47
C ASP A 472 -18.05 23.83 20.66
N PHE A 473 -18.49 25.01 21.12
CA PHE A 473 -17.95 25.63 22.32
C PHE A 473 -18.21 24.82 23.61
N GLU A 474 -19.41 24.24 23.78
CA GLU A 474 -19.69 23.32 24.88
C GLU A 474 -18.75 22.09 24.84
N PHE A 475 -18.52 21.53 23.66
CA PHE A 475 -17.60 20.42 23.47
C PHE A 475 -16.16 20.79 23.83
N LEU A 476 -15.71 22.00 23.46
CA LEU A 476 -14.40 22.53 23.87
C LEU A 476 -14.26 22.50 25.39
N LEU A 477 -15.26 23.06 26.09
CA LEU A 477 -15.25 23.12 27.55
C LEU A 477 -15.24 21.73 28.17
N GLN A 478 -16.03 20.79 27.66
CA GLN A 478 -16.04 19.40 28.14
C GLN A 478 -14.68 18.72 27.97
N GLN A 479 -14.03 18.88 26.80
CA GLN A 479 -12.71 18.34 26.55
C GLN A 479 -11.66 18.92 27.50
N ARG A 480 -11.79 20.21 27.88
CA ARG A 480 -10.92 20.83 28.89
C ARG A 480 -11.14 20.30 30.28
N LEU A 481 -12.40 20.16 30.68
CA LEU A 481 -12.74 19.59 31.98
C LEU A 481 -12.15 18.18 32.10
N ALA A 482 -12.17 17.38 31.03
CA ALA A 482 -11.52 16.07 31.02
C ALA A 482 -10.00 16.14 31.23
N ILE A 483 -9.31 17.15 30.65
CA ILE A 483 -7.86 17.34 30.86
C ILE A 483 -7.57 17.83 32.30
N ALA A 484 -8.37 18.76 32.82
CA ALA A 484 -8.22 19.29 34.18
C ALA A 484 -8.51 18.23 35.27
N ARG A 485 -9.49 17.33 35.04
CA ARG A 485 -9.88 16.26 35.96
C ARG A 485 -8.79 15.23 36.27
N ARG A 486 -7.68 15.19 35.53
CA ARG A 486 -6.50 14.40 35.93
C ARG A 486 -5.88 14.86 37.26
N GLY A 487 -6.37 15.96 37.86
CA GLY A 487 -5.89 16.53 39.13
C GLY A 487 -6.81 16.42 40.38
N ASN A 488 -7.82 15.53 40.44
CA ASN A 488 -8.73 15.37 41.60
C ASN A 488 -9.52 16.64 42.01
N ALA A 489 -10.39 17.18 41.14
CA ALA A 489 -11.26 18.32 41.47
C ALA A 489 -12.73 18.12 41.06
N ASP A 490 -13.60 18.92 41.67
CA ASP A 490 -15.08 18.87 41.63
C ASP A 490 -15.67 19.50 40.35
N GLU A 491 -16.64 18.80 39.73
CA GLU A 491 -17.06 18.96 38.33
C GLU A 491 -17.75 20.29 38.00
N GLN A 492 -18.60 20.81 38.91
CA GLN A 492 -19.30 22.08 38.71
C GLN A 492 -18.36 23.27 38.89
N THR A 493 -17.51 23.20 39.92
CA THR A 493 -16.52 24.23 40.26
C THR A 493 -15.49 24.39 39.13
N ASP A 494 -15.15 23.31 38.43
CA ASP A 494 -14.19 23.34 37.33
C ASP A 494 -14.77 23.96 36.04
N ARG A 495 -16.09 23.86 35.81
CA ARG A 495 -16.76 24.48 34.65
C ARG A 495 -16.71 26.00 34.73
N ASP A 496 -17.05 26.55 35.89
CA ASP A 496 -16.99 27.99 36.13
C ASP A 496 -15.54 28.47 36.12
N LYS A 497 -14.60 27.72 36.72
CA LYS A 497 -13.16 28.03 36.66
C LYS A 497 -12.59 27.99 35.25
N ALA A 498 -13.01 27.06 34.39
CA ALA A 498 -12.53 26.98 33.01
C ALA A 498 -13.00 28.20 32.19
N VAL A 499 -14.25 28.61 32.37
CA VAL A 499 -14.79 29.85 31.77
C VAL A 499 -14.09 31.08 32.36
N GLU A 500 -13.90 31.15 33.66
CA GLU A 500 -13.14 32.20 34.35
C GLU A 500 -11.67 32.25 33.92
N LYS A 501 -11.10 31.17 33.36
CA LYS A 501 -9.73 31.18 32.83
C LYS A 501 -9.64 31.80 31.43
N TYR A 502 -10.69 31.69 30.62
CA TYR A 502 -10.79 32.32 29.30
C TYR A 502 -11.39 33.74 29.33
N MET A 503 -12.25 34.05 30.30
CA MET A 503 -12.93 35.35 30.40
C MET A 503 -11.97 36.57 30.55
N PRO A 504 -10.88 36.51 31.35
CA PRO A 504 -9.91 37.60 31.46
C PRO A 504 -9.18 37.89 30.13
N LEU A 505 -9.14 36.91 29.23
CA LEU A 505 -8.49 37.01 27.92
C LEU A 505 -9.32 37.75 26.89
N LEU A 506 -10.63 37.85 27.13
CA LEU A 506 -11.58 38.55 26.26
C LEU A 506 -12.03 39.90 26.85
N ALA A 507 -11.63 40.20 28.09
CA ALA A 507 -11.87 41.47 28.74
C ALA A 507 -10.93 42.54 28.18
N THR A 508 -11.30 43.12 27.04
CA THR A 508 -10.61 44.22 26.33
C THR A 508 -10.48 45.51 27.16
N GLY A 509 -11.13 45.61 28.31
CA GLY A 509 -11.33 46.86 29.03
C GLY A 509 -10.12 47.51 29.71
N ASN A 510 -8.98 46.81 29.87
CA ASN A 510 -7.84 47.34 30.66
C ASN A 510 -6.48 47.33 29.95
N LEU A 511 -6.43 47.06 28.65
CA LEU A 511 -5.16 46.96 27.91
C LEU A 511 -4.68 48.33 27.37
N GLN A 512 -4.86 49.42 28.13
CA GLN A 512 -4.34 50.76 27.79
C GLN A 512 -2.79 50.89 27.91
N GLY A 513 -2.07 49.78 27.98
CA GLY A 513 -0.61 49.75 27.93
C GLY A 513 -0.11 49.59 26.48
N ILE A 514 1.08 50.09 26.18
CA ILE A 514 1.70 49.98 24.83
C ILE A 514 1.61 48.52 24.35
N ALA A 515 0.76 48.27 23.36
CA ALA A 515 0.60 46.95 22.76
C ALA A 515 1.93 46.51 22.15
N ASN A 516 2.64 45.64 22.87
CA ASN A 516 3.92 45.13 22.41
C ASN A 516 3.65 44.09 21.33
N ALA A 517 4.04 44.39 20.10
CA ALA A 517 4.02 43.40 19.03
C ALA A 517 4.84 42.17 19.45
N CYS A 518 4.31 40.97 19.18
CA CYS A 518 4.96 39.72 19.53
C CYS A 518 6.37 39.62 18.94
N ARG A 519 6.55 40.21 17.74
CA ARG A 519 7.84 40.49 17.10
C ARG A 519 7.73 41.71 16.17
N VAL A 520 8.85 42.23 15.71
CA VAL A 520 8.91 43.32 14.72
C VAL A 520 8.14 42.92 13.46
N GLY A 521 7.15 43.75 13.07
CA GLY A 521 6.34 43.55 11.87
C GLY A 521 5.17 42.55 11.99
N SER A 522 5.00 41.92 13.16
CA SER A 522 3.86 41.04 13.45
C SER A 522 2.58 41.84 13.68
N ARG A 523 1.43 41.24 13.33
CA ARG A 523 0.10 41.75 13.67
C ARG A 523 -0.36 41.24 15.05
N LEU A 524 0.29 40.20 15.55
CA LEU A 524 0.09 39.70 16.90
C LEU A 524 0.72 40.67 17.89
N THR A 525 -0.05 41.04 18.89
CA THR A 525 0.36 41.80 20.07
C THR A 525 0.01 41.00 21.30
N THR A 526 0.61 41.33 22.43
CA THR A 526 0.24 40.74 23.72
C THR A 526 -1.22 40.99 24.10
N GLU A 527 -1.87 42.01 23.52
CA GLU A 527 -3.27 42.33 23.79
C GLU A 527 -4.25 41.48 22.99
N ASN A 528 -3.99 41.27 21.71
CA ASN A 528 -4.93 40.57 20.83
C ASN A 528 -4.66 39.06 20.71
N LEU A 529 -3.45 38.60 21.03
CA LEU A 529 -3.07 37.19 20.92
C LEU A 529 -4.02 36.23 21.67
N PRO A 530 -4.49 36.52 22.90
CA PRO A 530 -5.42 35.62 23.58
C PRO A 530 -6.72 35.38 22.80
N THR A 531 -7.24 36.41 22.12
CA THR A 531 -8.40 36.29 21.24
C THR A 531 -8.09 35.38 20.04
N ALA A 532 -6.90 35.48 19.45
CA ALA A 532 -6.48 34.56 18.37
C ALA A 532 -6.46 33.10 18.85
N ILE A 533 -5.88 32.87 20.03
CA ILE A 533 -5.78 31.53 20.64
C ILE A 533 -7.16 30.96 20.96
N PHE A 534 -8.07 31.78 21.49
CA PHE A 534 -9.46 31.38 21.70
C PHE A 534 -10.12 30.85 20.41
N TRP A 535 -10.00 31.61 19.32
CA TRP A 535 -10.57 31.20 18.04
C TRP A 535 -9.88 29.96 17.48
N LEU A 536 -8.56 29.83 17.62
CA LEU A 536 -7.86 28.62 17.19
C LEU A 536 -8.30 27.39 17.98
N ASP A 537 -8.45 27.48 19.30
CA ASP A 537 -8.95 26.38 20.12
C ASP A 537 -10.36 25.93 19.69
N LEU A 538 -11.26 26.88 19.38
CA LEU A 538 -12.60 26.57 18.88
C LEU A 538 -12.56 25.95 17.47
N LEU A 539 -11.79 26.53 16.55
CA LEU A 539 -11.65 26.03 15.18
C LEU A 539 -11.00 24.65 15.13
N SER A 540 -10.17 24.31 16.12
CA SER A 540 -9.48 23.02 16.24
C SER A 540 -10.41 21.83 16.47
N ILE A 541 -11.63 22.08 16.96
CA ILE A 541 -12.62 21.04 17.24
C ILE A 541 -13.88 21.17 16.37
N SER A 542 -14.09 22.35 15.77
CA SER A 542 -15.29 22.63 15.00
C SER A 542 -15.16 22.12 13.58
N ASN A 543 -16.10 21.25 13.19
CA ASN A 543 -16.32 20.86 11.80
C ASN A 543 -17.26 21.83 11.07
N SER A 544 -18.09 22.56 11.81
CA SER A 544 -19.14 23.41 11.28
C SER A 544 -18.71 24.85 11.02
N TYR A 545 -17.62 25.27 11.66
CA TYR A 545 -17.13 26.63 11.64
C TYR A 545 -15.74 26.69 11.03
N SER A 546 -15.53 27.62 10.11
CA SER A 546 -14.30 27.76 9.33
C SER A 546 -13.63 29.10 9.55
N LEU A 547 -12.29 29.12 9.44
CA LEU A 547 -11.56 30.37 9.42
C LEU A 547 -11.91 31.25 8.21
N THR A 548 -12.44 30.68 7.13
CA THR A 548 -12.87 31.44 5.94
C THR A 548 -14.13 32.29 6.17
N GLU A 549 -14.87 32.06 7.26
CA GLU A 549 -16.06 32.84 7.66
C GLU A 549 -15.74 34.15 8.38
N PHE A 550 -14.46 34.41 8.65
CA PHE A 550 -13.99 35.66 9.21
C PHE A 550 -13.74 36.68 8.11
N ALA A 551 -13.79 37.98 8.46
CA ALA A 551 -13.35 39.03 7.55
C ALA A 551 -11.87 38.84 7.19
N GLN A 552 -11.45 39.24 5.99
CA GLN A 552 -10.10 38.98 5.49
C GLN A 552 -9.00 39.51 6.44
N GLU A 553 -9.19 40.67 7.05
CA GLU A 553 -8.23 41.20 8.03
C GLU A 553 -8.09 40.33 9.29
N ASP A 554 -9.20 39.73 9.77
CA ASP A 554 -9.23 38.81 10.90
C ASP A 554 -8.60 37.46 10.54
N GLN A 555 -8.84 36.97 9.33
CA GLN A 555 -8.22 35.75 8.80
C GLN A 555 -6.70 35.87 8.86
N ALA A 556 -6.13 36.97 8.35
CA ALA A 556 -4.69 37.16 8.33
C ALA A 556 -4.07 37.18 9.74
N PHE A 557 -4.80 37.73 10.70
CA PHE A 557 -4.41 37.79 12.09
C PHE A 557 -4.40 36.39 12.75
N ILE A 558 -5.49 35.64 12.59
CA ILE A 558 -5.60 34.27 13.13
C ILE A 558 -4.61 33.32 12.42
N LEU A 559 -4.42 33.48 11.11
CA LEU A 559 -3.43 32.74 10.31
C LEU A 559 -1.99 32.96 10.78
N GLU A 560 -1.65 34.17 11.25
CA GLU A 560 -0.32 34.43 11.82
C GLU A 560 -0.08 33.62 13.08
N ALA A 561 -1.06 33.54 13.97
CA ALA A 561 -0.97 32.67 15.14
C ALA A 561 -0.96 31.19 14.76
N ALA A 562 -1.83 30.78 13.81
CA ALA A 562 -2.00 29.39 13.37
C ALA A 562 -0.73 28.78 12.74
N LEU A 563 0.00 29.59 11.97
CA LEU A 563 1.19 29.13 11.25
C LEU A 563 2.48 29.34 12.04
N ASP A 564 2.47 30.00 13.19
CA ASP A 564 3.65 30.29 14.01
C ASP A 564 3.37 30.00 15.50
N PRO A 565 3.08 28.73 15.87
CA PRO A 565 2.70 28.37 17.24
C PRO A 565 3.79 28.68 18.26
N ARG A 566 5.07 28.65 17.84
CA ARG A 566 6.19 29.02 18.72
C ARG A 566 6.15 30.51 19.06
N LEU A 567 6.01 31.39 18.07
CA LEU A 567 5.84 32.82 18.33
C LEU A 567 4.64 33.09 19.23
N ALA A 568 3.51 32.42 18.96
CA ALA A 568 2.32 32.54 19.78
C ALA A 568 2.60 32.12 21.24
N THR A 569 3.29 31.01 21.46
CA THR A 569 3.68 30.55 22.80
C THR A 569 4.62 31.52 23.50
N GLU A 570 5.68 31.98 22.81
CA GLU A 570 6.66 32.94 23.36
C GLU A 570 6.03 34.29 23.70
N CYS A 571 5.07 34.74 22.89
CA CYS A 571 4.37 35.99 23.13
C CYS A 571 3.34 35.87 24.25
N LEU A 572 2.62 34.74 24.31
CA LEU A 572 1.68 34.45 25.39
C LEU A 572 2.38 34.37 26.75
N ALA A 573 3.61 33.86 26.81
CA ALA A 573 4.43 33.83 28.03
C ALA A 573 4.79 35.23 28.58
N ARG A 574 4.61 36.30 27.79
CA ARG A 574 4.80 37.69 28.24
C ARG A 574 3.56 38.27 28.91
N ILE A 575 2.42 37.59 28.77
CA ILE A 575 1.15 38.01 29.37
C ILE A 575 1.09 37.40 30.78
N PRO A 576 0.85 38.20 31.83
CA PRO A 576 0.74 37.67 33.19
C PRO A 576 -0.45 36.70 33.28
N GLY A 577 -0.17 35.43 33.57
CA GLY A 577 -1.16 34.35 33.68
C GLY A 577 -0.68 33.06 33.01
N ASP A 578 -1.06 31.91 33.57
CA ASP A 578 -0.67 30.59 33.04
C ASP A 578 -1.68 30.09 31.99
N ILE A 579 -1.64 30.72 30.82
CA ILE A 579 -2.61 30.50 29.73
C ILE A 579 -2.16 29.40 28.76
N ALA A 580 -0.86 29.31 28.49
CA ALA A 580 -0.31 28.39 27.49
C ALA A 580 -0.67 26.90 27.73
N PRO A 581 -0.65 26.36 28.97
CA PRO A 581 -1.02 24.97 29.22
C PRO A 581 -2.49 24.67 28.93
N ILE A 582 -3.33 25.71 28.77
CA ILE A 582 -4.76 25.57 28.53
C ILE A 582 -5.07 25.61 27.05
N SER A 583 -4.18 25.95 26.11
CA SER A 583 -4.57 25.96 24.69
C SER A 583 -4.41 24.59 24.04
N LEU A 584 -5.47 24.11 23.39
CA LEU A 584 -5.56 22.82 22.70
C LEU A 584 -4.71 22.97 21.45
N TYR A 585 -4.92 24.09 20.75
CA TYR A 585 -4.13 24.49 19.61
C TYR A 585 -2.63 24.50 19.94
N LEU A 586 -2.18 25.24 20.96
CA LEU A 586 -0.75 25.32 21.28
C LEU A 586 -0.19 23.98 21.77
N SER A 587 -1.01 23.12 22.36
CA SER A 587 -0.57 21.78 22.81
C SER A 587 -0.45 20.77 21.66
N GLU A 588 -1.31 20.87 20.65
CA GLU A 588 -1.42 19.91 19.55
C GLU A 588 -0.61 20.33 18.32
N ALA A 589 -0.58 21.63 17.97
CA ALA A 589 0.07 22.11 16.75
C ALA A 589 1.55 21.69 16.61
N PRO A 590 2.38 21.67 17.68
CA PRO A 590 3.76 21.19 17.58
C PRO A 590 3.89 19.67 17.42
N ARG A 591 2.85 18.89 17.80
CA ARG A 591 2.89 17.42 17.86
C ARG A 591 2.19 16.77 16.67
N ASN A 592 1.23 17.45 16.08
CA ASN A 592 0.38 16.93 15.03
C ASN A 592 0.33 17.91 13.85
N PRO A 593 1.16 17.74 12.82
CA PRO A 593 1.17 18.63 11.66
C PRO A 593 -0.09 18.52 10.79
N ASP A 594 -0.84 17.42 10.86
CA ASP A 594 -2.15 17.31 10.18
C ASP A 594 -3.21 18.19 10.84
N PHE A 595 -3.00 18.58 12.09
CA PHE A 595 -3.87 19.48 12.81
C PHE A 595 -3.99 20.87 12.15
N ILE A 596 -2.87 21.39 11.61
CA ILE A 596 -2.90 22.64 10.83
C ILE A 596 -3.69 22.46 9.54
N ARG A 597 -3.62 21.29 8.89
CA ARG A 597 -4.43 21.02 7.68
C ARG A 597 -5.91 21.04 8.00
N PHE A 598 -6.31 20.52 9.16
CA PHE A 598 -7.70 20.56 9.62
C PHE A 598 -8.17 22.01 9.87
N LEU A 599 -7.36 22.83 10.54
CA LEU A 599 -7.66 24.25 10.78
C LEU A 599 -7.79 25.06 9.49
N LEU A 600 -7.03 24.67 8.46
CA LEU A 600 -6.94 25.37 7.18
C LEU A 600 -7.69 24.67 6.04
N ARG A 601 -8.58 23.71 6.37
CA ARG A 601 -9.24 22.81 5.43
C ARG A 601 -10.04 23.52 4.32
N ASP A 602 -10.56 24.71 4.60
CA ASP A 602 -11.38 25.47 3.66
C ASP A 602 -10.59 26.54 2.90
N PHE A 603 -9.31 26.75 3.23
CA PHE A 603 -8.45 27.56 2.38
C PHE A 603 -8.03 26.79 1.15
N ARG A 604 -7.98 27.49 0.01
CA ARG A 604 -7.46 26.89 -1.21
C ARG A 604 -5.95 26.61 -1.03
N PRO A 605 -5.48 25.38 -1.31
CA PRO A 605 -4.04 25.14 -1.37
C PRO A 605 -3.45 25.94 -2.54
N TYR A 606 -2.33 26.62 -2.28
CA TYR A 606 -1.60 27.32 -3.33
C TYR A 606 -0.45 26.44 -3.82
N ALA A 607 -0.35 26.24 -5.14
CA ALA A 607 0.68 25.38 -5.76
C ALA A 607 2.03 26.09 -5.84
N LEU A 608 2.63 26.40 -4.68
CA LEU A 608 4.00 26.88 -4.58
C LEU A 608 4.91 25.73 -4.19
N ASP A 609 5.85 25.38 -5.06
CA ASP A 609 6.82 24.32 -4.81
C ASP A 609 7.93 24.82 -3.88
N VAL A 610 7.59 24.92 -2.59
CA VAL A 610 8.49 25.41 -1.53
C VAL A 610 9.52 24.34 -1.19
N SER A 611 10.80 24.70 -1.30
CA SER A 611 11.95 23.90 -0.84
C SER A 611 12.43 24.31 0.55
N GLY A 612 11.99 25.47 1.06
CA GLY A 612 11.96 25.81 2.50
C GLY A 612 11.65 27.26 2.84
N ALA A 613 11.85 27.61 4.10
CA ALA A 613 11.36 28.87 4.65
C ALA A 613 12.23 29.37 5.80
N SER A 614 12.51 30.68 5.81
CA SER A 614 13.11 31.35 6.96
C SER A 614 12.05 32.16 7.70
N VAL A 615 11.88 31.89 8.99
CA VAL A 615 11.02 32.67 9.91
C VAL A 615 11.82 33.66 10.77
N VAL A 616 13.16 33.57 10.74
CA VAL A 616 14.07 34.42 11.50
C VAL A 616 14.66 35.51 10.59
N GLY A 617 14.77 36.73 11.10
CA GLY A 617 15.31 37.87 10.35
C GLY A 617 14.39 38.27 9.20
N SER A 618 14.91 38.27 7.97
CA SER A 618 14.06 38.48 6.78
C SER A 618 13.25 37.22 6.50
N ARG A 619 11.94 37.31 6.59
CA ARG A 619 11.03 36.19 6.35
C ARG A 619 10.88 35.93 4.85
N TYR A 620 11.13 34.70 4.42
CA TYR A 620 11.02 34.30 3.02
C TYR A 620 10.74 32.81 2.86
N VAL A 621 10.14 32.44 1.73
CA VAL A 621 10.10 31.06 1.22
C VAL A 621 11.09 30.93 0.07
N GLN A 622 11.75 29.78 -0.06
CA GLN A 622 12.54 29.42 -1.23
C GLN A 622 11.78 28.38 -2.04
N THR A 623 11.73 28.54 -3.36
CA THR A 623 11.16 27.55 -4.26
C THR A 623 12.17 26.45 -4.59
N ARG A 624 11.74 25.35 -5.22
CA ARG A 624 12.64 24.32 -5.77
C ARG A 624 13.61 24.87 -6.82
N SER A 625 13.26 25.96 -7.52
CA SER A 625 14.18 26.64 -8.44
C SER A 625 15.26 27.47 -7.73
N GLY A 626 15.21 27.58 -6.40
CA GLY A 626 16.17 28.36 -5.60
C GLY A 626 15.78 29.84 -5.42
N GLU A 627 14.66 30.26 -6.00
CA GLU A 627 14.17 31.63 -5.86
C GLU A 627 13.69 31.90 -4.43
N ARG A 628 14.16 32.99 -3.82
CA ARG A 628 13.76 33.42 -2.47
C ARG A 628 12.72 34.53 -2.55
N MET A 629 11.48 34.22 -2.20
CA MET A 629 10.38 35.19 -2.13
C MET A 629 10.18 35.66 -0.69
N ARG A 630 10.39 36.95 -0.44
CA ARG A 630 10.14 37.60 0.86
C ARG A 630 8.67 37.93 1.05
N GLU A 631 8.24 38.14 2.30
CA GLU A 631 6.91 38.72 2.55
C GLU A 631 6.72 40.02 1.75
N GLY A 632 5.60 40.13 1.03
CA GLY A 632 5.28 41.16 0.05
C GLY A 632 5.68 40.83 -1.39
N GLY A 633 6.53 39.83 -1.60
CA GLY A 633 6.91 39.32 -2.93
C GLY A 633 5.72 38.69 -3.67
N ALA A 634 5.77 38.71 -5.00
CA ALA A 634 4.68 38.24 -5.85
C ALA A 634 5.09 36.90 -6.51
N PRO A 635 4.51 35.75 -6.09
CA PRO A 635 4.77 34.47 -6.76
C PRO A 635 4.30 34.47 -8.23
N ASP A 636 3.24 35.23 -8.50
CA ASP A 636 2.71 35.49 -9.83
C ASP A 636 2.12 36.91 -9.91
N GLY A 637 1.60 37.32 -11.07
CA GLY A 637 1.03 38.65 -11.26
C GLY A 637 -0.29 38.93 -10.52
N ALA A 638 -0.91 37.91 -9.91
CA ALA A 638 -2.23 38.00 -9.28
C ALA A 638 -2.18 37.78 -7.76
N SER A 639 -1.02 37.48 -7.19
CA SER A 639 -0.87 37.07 -5.80
C SER A 639 0.36 37.67 -5.13
N ARG A 640 0.34 37.69 -3.80
CA ARG A 640 1.45 38.16 -2.97
C ARG A 640 1.66 37.27 -1.76
N LEU A 641 2.91 36.96 -1.43
CA LEU A 641 3.29 36.27 -0.21
C LEU A 641 3.00 37.17 0.99
N ALA A 642 1.92 36.91 1.72
CA ALA A 642 1.44 37.75 2.80
C ALA A 642 2.13 37.45 4.14
N LEU A 643 2.38 36.18 4.41
CA LEU A 643 2.93 35.69 5.68
C LEU A 643 3.80 34.45 5.43
N VAL A 644 4.92 34.35 6.15
CA VAL A 644 5.77 33.14 6.17
C VAL A 644 5.91 32.63 7.60
N GLY A 645 5.04 31.71 8.02
CA GLY A 645 5.08 31.06 9.33
C GLY A 645 6.01 29.85 9.38
N GLU A 646 6.04 29.20 10.54
CA GLU A 646 6.74 27.95 10.82
C GLU A 646 6.05 26.74 10.18
N LEU A 647 4.73 26.69 10.15
CA LEU A 647 3.99 25.53 9.64
C LEU A 647 3.51 25.71 8.19
N GLY A 648 3.69 26.92 7.63
CA GLY A 648 3.27 27.23 6.28
C GLY A 648 3.44 28.70 5.90
N SER A 649 2.98 29.05 4.71
CA SER A 649 2.89 30.43 4.24
C SER A 649 1.49 30.76 3.73
N VAL A 650 1.17 32.05 3.74
CA VAL A 650 -0.11 32.58 3.26
C VAL A 650 0.15 33.41 2.01
N ILE A 651 -0.61 33.11 0.96
CA ILE A 651 -0.61 33.84 -0.30
C ILE A 651 -1.90 34.66 -0.38
N GLN A 652 -1.80 35.98 -0.40
CA GLN A 652 -2.92 36.87 -0.65
C GLN A 652 -3.28 36.85 -2.13
N GLN A 653 -4.56 36.64 -2.41
CA GLN A 653 -5.15 36.71 -3.74
C GLN A 653 -6.25 37.78 -3.75
N LYS A 654 -6.75 38.12 -4.94
CA LYS A 654 -7.84 39.12 -5.11
C LYS A 654 -9.08 38.79 -4.26
N ASN A 655 -9.39 37.51 -4.09
CA ASN A 655 -10.63 37.03 -3.45
C ASN A 655 -10.40 36.34 -2.10
N GLY A 656 -9.26 36.59 -1.43
CA GLY A 656 -8.99 36.00 -0.12
C GLY A 656 -7.55 35.53 0.05
N TYR A 657 -7.38 34.45 0.79
CA TYR A 657 -6.09 33.81 1.01
C TYR A 657 -6.06 32.39 0.46
N ALA A 658 -4.87 31.99 0.05
CA ALA A 658 -4.52 30.61 -0.23
C ALA A 658 -3.33 30.24 0.67
N THR A 659 -3.21 28.96 1.03
CA THR A 659 -2.20 28.52 2.00
C THR A 659 -1.26 27.52 1.36
N VAL A 660 0.01 27.59 1.75
CA VAL A 660 1.02 26.56 1.45
C VAL A 660 1.41 25.94 2.78
N ILE A 661 0.92 24.73 3.06
CA ILE A 661 1.30 24.01 4.28
C ILE A 661 2.56 23.25 4.00
N TYR A 662 3.54 23.46 4.88
CA TYR A 662 4.81 22.83 4.75
C TYR A 662 4.67 21.31 4.98
N ALA A 663 5.21 20.51 4.06
CA ALA A 663 5.45 19.11 4.35
C ALA A 663 6.32 19.00 5.62
N GLN A 664 6.11 17.94 6.43
CA GLN A 664 6.92 17.65 7.61
C GLN A 664 8.43 17.59 7.31
N GLN A 665 8.77 17.43 6.04
CA GLN A 665 10.12 17.31 5.49
C GLN A 665 10.68 18.63 4.94
N LEU A 666 10.19 19.81 5.37
CA LEU A 666 10.84 21.07 4.98
C LEU A 666 12.09 21.29 5.83
N ASN A 667 13.24 21.05 5.21
CA ASN A 667 14.52 20.76 5.88
C ASN A 667 15.30 21.95 6.42
N TRP A 668 14.83 23.17 6.22
CA TRP A 668 15.52 24.35 6.75
C TRP A 668 14.49 25.35 7.24
N LEU A 669 13.70 24.92 8.22
CA LEU A 669 13.20 25.86 9.18
C LEU A 669 14.38 26.23 10.06
N ASN A 670 14.96 27.40 9.82
CA ASN A 670 16.04 27.94 10.64
C ASN A 670 15.46 28.33 12.02
N GLN A 671 15.10 27.31 12.80
CA GLN A 671 14.75 27.37 14.20
C GLN A 671 16.09 27.42 14.91
N ARG A 672 16.53 28.62 15.32
CA ARG A 672 17.61 28.70 16.31
C ARG A 672 17.27 27.88 17.54
#